data_AF-A0A1C2I793-F1
#
_entry.id   AF-A0A1C2I793-F1
#
_cell.length_a   1.000
_cell.length_b   1.000
_cell.length_c   1.000
_cell.angle_alpha   90.00
_cell.angle_beta   90.00
_cell.angle_gamma   90.00
#
_symmetry.space_group_name_H-M   'P 1'
#
loop_
_entity.id
_entity.type
_entity.pdbx_description
1 polymer ?
#
loop_
_entity_poly.entity_id
_entity_poly.type
_entity_poly.pdbx_seq_one_letter_code
_entity_poly.pdbx_strand_id
1 'polypeptide(L)'
;MINFQVISGKNSMSGAMGAAKYPQEKQEIHHKKDGTEYSTGYYTEDGGAPSEWLGKGAEVQGLQGAVNENDLANAYLGHIKDGTDISSRGGKGADADRRYAMDLTLSAPKSVSIAALAGGDERLIAAHDKAVKAAMSYVEKEMIYARKGKGGAESEFTGNAVIASHRHETSRTVDGIADPQLHTHNLVLNQTQREDGTWVSARLDFGHNNEKFNVLDSIYKAELAKEVKAAGYEIEHTKDGFEIKGITRENIEDFSRRKTQIDTALEDSGTNRNESSAQQRDAANLRTRGHKSQLNDVDQKYEWRQRVREKGMDLQSLREKSELRAEQQKSNGQEKAITGKDAVKSAIHHLSERDSTFSKTALMDEALKAGLGDVSHAEIEKAINARAGGLVAAGEIDRGEGKKEEQFTTKTAVLREAEILQRAKDGKGKAEAIIPTPHITRSQENQSVVENDVLFTEKELDDGKQQQQQTGNQITGSQKVESQPPDGMRNLSERHLDENQIRENSGVLSDHALSDRSGNIDLRRANDRVNAVIVEREAKQGFSFSDGQKAGVDLALTSTDRHIGIVGAAGAGKTTSMSLIVEQYQKAGYEMIGVAPSAAAAKELQAAGCNDTRTLASALLQKQEQNGQNQEQPKRLYVLDEAGMVSAKDYDAFFKKADAENARTLSVGDPLQLQSVEAGSAYKQLLETGAIAHAKIDEIQRQRDPQLKAIAQAFAKGDAEKGVDLAKPYMQQVSFNKEDGKSAKTDALATAAADAYLDLSPDERSKTLLLAGTNET
;
A
#
# COMPACT_ATOMS: atom_id res chain seq x y z
N MET A 1 -19.38 -7.97 -2.00
CA MET A 1 -18.57 -8.41 -3.15
C MET A 1 -18.91 -7.52 -4.32
N ILE A 2 -17.89 -6.98 -4.97
CA ILE A 2 -18.04 -6.13 -6.16
C ILE A 2 -17.59 -6.92 -7.38
N ASN A 3 -18.42 -6.93 -8.42
CA ASN A 3 -18.02 -7.33 -9.76
C ASN A 3 -18.12 -6.11 -10.68
N PHE A 4 -17.22 -6.01 -11.65
CA PHE A 4 -17.26 -4.94 -12.65
C PHE A 4 -17.18 -5.49 -14.07
N GLN A 5 -17.93 -4.88 -14.98
CA GLN A 5 -17.93 -5.23 -16.39
C GLN A 5 -17.98 -3.98 -17.26
N VAL A 6 -17.05 -3.86 -18.21
CA VAL A 6 -17.09 -2.82 -19.24
C VAL A 6 -18.05 -3.25 -20.35
N ILE A 7 -18.95 -2.37 -20.75
CA ILE A 7 -19.93 -2.63 -21.81
C ILE A 7 -19.53 -1.89 -23.09
N SER A 8 -19.25 -2.63 -24.18
CA SER A 8 -18.79 -2.10 -25.46
C SER A 8 -19.61 -2.57 -26.67
N GLY A 9 -19.68 -1.73 -27.71
CA GLY A 9 -20.32 -2.01 -29.00
C GLY A 9 -21.85 -1.81 -29.05
N LYS A 10 -22.40 -1.34 -30.19
CA LYS A 10 -23.83 -0.98 -30.34
C LYS A 10 -24.83 -2.11 -30.05
N ASN A 11 -24.48 -3.37 -30.36
CA ASN A 11 -25.35 -4.53 -30.11
C ASN A 11 -25.41 -4.96 -28.62
N SER A 12 -24.51 -4.43 -27.78
CA SER A 12 -24.49 -4.69 -26.32
C SER A 12 -25.57 -3.94 -25.55
N MET A 13 -26.28 -3.01 -26.21
CA MET A 13 -27.45 -2.34 -25.64
C MET A 13 -28.50 -3.36 -25.18
N SER A 14 -28.62 -4.52 -25.84
CA SER A 14 -29.48 -5.63 -25.40
C SER A 14 -29.07 -6.24 -24.04
N GLY A 15 -27.78 -6.21 -23.70
CA GLY A 15 -27.23 -6.68 -22.42
C GLY A 15 -27.30 -5.64 -21.31
N ALA A 16 -27.01 -4.37 -21.62
CA ALA A 16 -27.16 -3.24 -20.70
C ALA A 16 -28.64 -2.94 -20.39
N MET A 17 -29.50 -2.88 -21.42
CA MET A 17 -30.95 -2.89 -21.23
C MET A 17 -31.44 -4.24 -20.72
N GLY A 18 -30.68 -5.32 -20.87
CA GLY A 18 -30.96 -6.62 -20.25
C GLY A 18 -30.85 -6.59 -18.72
N ALA A 19 -29.92 -5.80 -18.18
CA ALA A 19 -29.82 -5.52 -16.74
C ALA A 19 -30.96 -4.60 -16.24
N ALA A 20 -31.52 -3.77 -17.14
CA ALA A 20 -32.73 -2.98 -16.90
C ALA A 20 -34.05 -3.73 -17.20
N LYS A 21 -34.00 -4.90 -17.87
CA LYS A 21 -35.19 -5.66 -18.31
C LYS A 21 -35.49 -6.86 -17.41
N TYR A 22 -36.47 -6.68 -16.53
CA TYR A 22 -37.33 -7.74 -15.98
C TYR A 22 -38.80 -7.50 -16.39
N PRO A 23 -39.66 -8.54 -16.40
CA PRO A 23 -40.95 -8.50 -17.09
C PRO A 23 -41.90 -7.51 -16.43
N GLN A 24 -42.60 -6.76 -17.27
CA GLN A 24 -43.80 -6.01 -16.92
C GLN A 24 -44.87 -7.00 -16.43
N GLU A 25 -44.87 -7.34 -15.14
CA GLU A 25 -45.98 -8.07 -14.52
C GLU A 25 -46.81 -7.10 -13.67
N LYS A 26 -48.12 -7.11 -13.96
CA LYS A 26 -49.12 -6.19 -13.43
C LYS A 26 -49.20 -6.32 -11.91
N GLN A 27 -49.36 -5.17 -11.23
CA GLN A 27 -49.74 -5.11 -9.82
C GLN A 27 -50.97 -6.00 -9.55
N GLU A 28 -50.90 -6.85 -8.52
CA GLU A 28 -52.08 -7.51 -7.97
C GLU A 28 -52.63 -6.72 -6.78
N ILE A 29 -53.95 -6.51 -6.81
CA ILE A 29 -54.73 -5.86 -5.75
C ILE A 29 -55.27 -6.96 -4.85
N HIS A 30 -54.92 -6.94 -3.56
CA HIS A 30 -55.44 -7.86 -2.55
C HIS A 30 -56.55 -7.19 -1.74
N HIS A 31 -57.55 -7.97 -1.34
CA HIS A 31 -58.60 -7.49 -0.44
C HIS A 31 -58.38 -8.06 0.95
N LYS A 32 -58.35 -7.19 1.97
CA LYS A 32 -58.44 -7.61 3.37
C LYS A 32 -59.82 -8.21 3.65
N LYS A 33 -59.94 -8.93 4.76
CA LYS A 33 -61.22 -9.52 5.24
C LYS A 33 -62.32 -8.47 5.48
N ASP A 34 -61.96 -7.21 5.66
CA ASP A 34 -62.88 -6.07 5.81
C ASP A 34 -63.26 -5.40 4.47
N GLY A 35 -62.78 -5.94 3.34
CA GLY A 35 -63.03 -5.42 2.00
C GLY A 35 -62.06 -4.32 1.55
N THR A 36 -61.13 -3.87 2.40
CA THR A 36 -60.14 -2.86 1.98
C THR A 36 -59.10 -3.43 1.04
N GLU A 37 -58.88 -2.75 -0.08
CA GLU A 37 -57.87 -3.09 -1.07
C GLU A 37 -56.48 -2.66 -0.59
N TYR A 38 -55.47 -3.51 -0.79
CA TYR A 38 -54.06 -3.19 -0.65
C TYR A 38 -53.27 -3.91 -1.73
N SER A 39 -52.36 -3.20 -2.39
CA SER A 39 -51.45 -3.82 -3.36
C SER A 39 -50.28 -4.47 -2.62
N THR A 40 -49.91 -5.69 -3.00
CA THR A 40 -48.59 -6.25 -2.65
C THR A 40 -47.84 -6.56 -3.92
N GLY A 41 -46.96 -5.63 -4.29
CA GLY A 41 -45.99 -5.75 -5.36
C GLY A 41 -44.96 -4.63 -5.20
N TYR A 42 -43.67 -4.97 -5.20
CA TYR A 42 -42.56 -4.03 -4.96
C TYR A 42 -42.06 -3.35 -6.24
N TYR A 43 -42.98 -3.12 -7.18
CA TYR A 43 -42.67 -2.50 -8.46
C TYR A 43 -43.29 -1.12 -8.56
N THR A 44 -42.57 -0.20 -9.20
CA THR A 44 -43.13 1.07 -9.69
C THR A 44 -44.41 0.79 -10.48
N GLU A 45 -45.32 1.77 -10.59
CA GLU A 45 -46.59 1.63 -11.34
C GLU A 45 -46.40 1.03 -12.76
N ASP A 46 -45.18 1.11 -13.30
CA ASP A 46 -44.77 0.61 -14.62
C ASP A 46 -44.10 -0.80 -14.66
N GLY A 47 -44.02 -1.55 -13.55
CA GLY A 47 -43.62 -2.97 -13.57
C GLY A 47 -42.13 -3.25 -13.88
N GLY A 48 -41.20 -2.59 -13.17
CA GLY A 48 -39.75 -2.81 -13.32
C GLY A 48 -38.99 -2.79 -11.98
N ALA A 49 -37.81 -3.41 -11.96
CA ALA A 49 -36.92 -3.46 -10.79
C ALA A 49 -36.70 -2.07 -10.16
N PRO A 50 -36.73 -1.93 -8.82
CA PRO A 50 -36.48 -0.65 -8.17
C PRO A 50 -35.19 0.01 -8.68
N SER A 51 -35.33 1.21 -9.23
CA SER A 51 -34.25 1.91 -9.91
C SER A 51 -34.13 3.36 -9.44
N GLU A 52 -32.93 3.92 -9.56
CA GLU A 52 -32.67 5.31 -9.17
C GLU A 52 -31.50 5.89 -9.98
N TRP A 53 -31.62 7.17 -10.36
CA TRP A 53 -30.52 7.97 -10.87
C TRP A 53 -29.64 8.49 -9.73
N LEU A 54 -28.32 8.28 -9.83
CA LEU A 54 -27.34 8.76 -8.87
C LEU A 54 -26.25 9.60 -9.56
N GLY A 55 -25.62 10.48 -8.77
CA GLY A 55 -24.49 11.30 -9.16
C GLY A 55 -24.87 12.73 -9.58
N LYS A 56 -23.99 13.67 -9.31
CA LYS A 56 -24.12 15.09 -9.67
C LYS A 56 -24.27 15.30 -11.16
N GLY A 57 -23.64 14.46 -11.98
CA GLY A 57 -23.83 14.51 -13.43
C GLY A 57 -25.28 14.23 -13.82
N ALA A 58 -25.94 13.28 -13.15
CA ALA A 58 -27.36 12.99 -13.36
C ALA A 58 -28.22 14.18 -12.91
N GLU A 59 -27.92 14.76 -11.74
CA GLU A 59 -28.62 15.94 -11.22
C GLU A 59 -28.55 17.14 -12.17
N VAL A 60 -27.37 17.44 -12.73
CA VAL A 60 -27.17 18.52 -13.70
C VAL A 60 -28.00 18.30 -14.97
N GLN A 61 -28.17 17.05 -15.40
CA GLN A 61 -29.03 16.70 -16.52
C GLN A 61 -30.52 16.65 -16.16
N GLY A 62 -30.91 16.88 -14.90
CA GLY A 62 -32.30 16.72 -14.45
C GLY A 62 -32.78 15.26 -14.48
N LEU A 63 -31.85 14.31 -14.35
CA LEU A 63 -32.12 12.88 -14.20
C LEU A 63 -32.21 12.58 -12.70
N GLN A 64 -33.42 12.45 -12.17
CA GLN A 64 -33.68 12.25 -10.75
C GLN A 64 -34.78 11.20 -10.54
N GLY A 65 -34.75 10.52 -9.39
CA GLY A 65 -35.74 9.49 -9.06
C GLY A 65 -35.57 8.23 -9.91
N ALA A 66 -36.68 7.55 -10.20
CA ALA A 66 -36.68 6.29 -10.93
C ALA A 66 -36.12 6.42 -12.35
N VAL A 67 -35.42 5.37 -12.81
CA VAL A 67 -34.81 5.35 -14.13
C VAL A 67 -35.86 5.02 -15.19
N ASN A 68 -36.14 5.98 -16.08
CA ASN A 68 -36.99 5.76 -17.26
C ASN A 68 -36.17 5.18 -18.43
N GLU A 69 -36.74 4.22 -19.17
CA GLU A 69 -36.09 3.54 -20.29
C GLU A 69 -35.60 4.50 -21.39
N ASN A 70 -36.38 5.55 -21.71
CA ASN A 70 -36.01 6.54 -22.71
C ASN A 70 -34.82 7.40 -22.27
N ASP A 71 -34.86 7.87 -21.02
CA ASP A 71 -33.76 8.65 -20.44
C ASP A 71 -32.49 7.81 -20.36
N LEU A 72 -32.61 6.54 -19.95
CA LEU A 72 -31.50 5.59 -19.93
C LEU A 72 -30.92 5.35 -21.32
N ALA A 73 -31.77 5.10 -22.33
CA ALA A 73 -31.32 4.85 -23.70
C ALA A 73 -30.57 6.07 -24.28
N ASN A 74 -31.09 7.28 -24.06
CA ASN A 74 -30.45 8.52 -24.49
C ASN A 74 -29.09 8.73 -23.79
N ALA A 75 -29.08 8.66 -22.46
CA ALA A 75 -27.88 8.83 -21.66
C ALA A 75 -26.81 7.77 -21.99
N TYR A 76 -27.22 6.52 -22.22
CA TYR A 76 -26.36 5.41 -22.63
C TYR A 76 -25.72 5.66 -24.00
N LEU A 77 -26.48 6.17 -24.98
CA LEU A 77 -25.96 6.53 -26.30
C LEU A 77 -25.08 7.78 -26.29
N GLY A 78 -25.03 8.52 -25.17
CA GLY A 78 -24.29 9.78 -25.03
C GLY A 78 -25.05 10.98 -25.60
N HIS A 79 -26.38 10.94 -25.55
CA HIS A 79 -27.23 12.11 -25.80
C HIS A 79 -27.53 12.78 -24.45
N ILE A 80 -27.07 14.02 -24.30
CA ILE A 80 -27.26 14.82 -23.09
C ILE A 80 -28.60 15.56 -23.17
N LYS A 81 -29.31 15.77 -22.05
CA LYS A 81 -30.61 16.47 -22.03
C LYS A 81 -30.57 17.91 -22.57
N ASP A 82 -29.41 18.56 -22.57
CA ASP A 82 -29.22 19.90 -23.15
C ASP A 82 -29.15 19.91 -24.70
N GLY A 83 -29.24 18.73 -25.34
CA GLY A 83 -29.15 18.55 -26.78
C GLY A 83 -27.73 18.23 -27.27
N THR A 84 -26.73 18.21 -26.39
CA THR A 84 -25.35 17.83 -26.74
C THR A 84 -25.28 16.34 -27.09
N ASP A 85 -24.60 16.03 -28.19
CA ASP A 85 -24.27 14.65 -28.57
C ASP A 85 -22.75 14.41 -28.45
N ILE A 86 -22.37 13.54 -27.53
CA ILE A 86 -20.97 13.14 -27.33
C ILE A 86 -20.61 11.84 -28.06
N SER A 87 -21.55 11.21 -28.76
CA SER A 87 -21.37 9.93 -29.45
C SER A 87 -20.42 10.00 -30.66
N SER A 88 -20.36 11.16 -31.31
CA SER A 88 -19.69 11.35 -32.59
C SER A 88 -18.21 11.74 -32.50
N ARG A 89 -17.69 11.97 -31.29
CA ARG A 89 -16.38 12.61 -31.06
C ARG A 89 -15.15 11.70 -31.27
N GLY A 90 -15.31 10.49 -31.83
CA GLY A 90 -14.25 9.48 -31.99
C GLY A 90 -13.70 9.25 -33.41
N GLY A 91 -14.26 9.87 -34.45
CA GLY A 91 -13.86 9.65 -35.86
C GLY A 91 -14.42 8.37 -36.49
N LYS A 92 -14.11 8.11 -37.77
CA LYS A 92 -14.63 6.94 -38.52
C LYS A 92 -14.06 5.62 -37.95
N GLY A 93 -14.94 4.71 -37.52
CA GLY A 93 -14.59 3.40 -36.98
C GLY A 93 -14.70 3.27 -35.45
N ALA A 94 -14.89 4.37 -34.72
CA ALA A 94 -14.95 4.39 -33.25
C ALA A 94 -16.16 3.66 -32.64
N ASP A 95 -17.16 3.31 -33.45
CA ASP A 95 -18.44 2.75 -32.99
C ASP A 95 -18.37 1.28 -32.55
N ALA A 96 -17.41 0.51 -33.10
CA ALA A 96 -17.25 -0.91 -32.79
C ALA A 96 -16.67 -1.14 -31.38
N ASP A 97 -15.72 -0.29 -30.97
CA ASP A 97 -15.01 -0.39 -29.69
C ASP A 97 -15.44 0.65 -28.65
N ARG A 98 -16.51 1.41 -28.95
CA ARG A 98 -17.05 2.41 -28.02
C ARG A 98 -17.49 1.72 -26.73
N ARG A 99 -17.00 2.23 -25.60
CA ARG A 99 -17.50 1.90 -24.26
C ARG A 99 -18.71 2.77 -23.98
N TYR A 100 -19.82 2.17 -23.57
CA TYR A 100 -21.08 2.89 -23.32
C TYR A 100 -21.31 3.11 -21.82
N ALA A 101 -20.98 2.11 -21.03
CA ALA A 101 -21.07 2.16 -19.58
C ALA A 101 -20.09 1.17 -18.95
N MET A 102 -19.87 1.34 -17.66
CA MET A 102 -19.31 0.31 -16.80
C MET A 102 -20.37 -0.07 -15.76
N ASP A 103 -20.62 -1.37 -15.65
CA ASP A 103 -21.48 -1.93 -14.62
C ASP A 103 -20.64 -2.24 -13.38
N LEU A 104 -20.99 -1.61 -12.26
CA LEU A 104 -20.47 -1.93 -10.92
C LEU A 104 -21.56 -2.64 -10.13
N THR A 105 -21.49 -3.97 -10.10
CA THR A 105 -22.47 -4.79 -9.40
C THR A 105 -22.06 -4.98 -7.93
N LEU A 106 -22.83 -4.42 -7.01
CA LEU A 106 -22.63 -4.57 -5.56
C LEU A 106 -23.54 -5.66 -5.03
N SER A 107 -22.96 -6.75 -4.53
CA SER A 107 -23.71 -7.90 -4.00
C SER A 107 -23.58 -7.98 -2.48
N ALA A 108 -24.71 -8.09 -1.78
CA ALA A 108 -24.75 -8.32 -0.33
C ALA A 108 -24.20 -9.71 0.03
N PRO A 109 -23.68 -9.89 1.26
CA PRO A 109 -23.40 -11.22 1.81
C PRO A 109 -24.63 -12.12 1.72
N LYS A 110 -24.38 -13.43 1.66
CA LYS A 110 -25.48 -14.35 1.38
C LYS A 110 -26.46 -14.43 2.53
N SER A 111 -25.98 -14.40 3.77
CA SER A 111 -26.84 -14.35 4.96
C SER A 111 -27.76 -13.13 4.97
N VAL A 112 -27.27 -11.96 4.54
CA VAL A 112 -28.07 -10.74 4.40
C VAL A 112 -29.16 -10.92 3.34
N SER A 113 -28.82 -11.53 2.19
CA SER A 113 -29.80 -11.83 1.14
C SER A 113 -30.90 -12.80 1.62
N ILE A 114 -30.51 -13.85 2.37
CA ILE A 114 -31.45 -14.82 2.96
C ILE A 114 -32.38 -14.13 3.96
N ALA A 115 -31.83 -13.37 4.92
CA ALA A 115 -32.62 -12.68 5.94
C ALA A 115 -33.56 -11.62 5.33
N ALA A 116 -33.09 -10.85 4.35
CA ALA A 116 -33.86 -9.82 3.68
C ALA A 116 -35.01 -10.41 2.84
N LEU A 117 -34.69 -11.38 1.98
CA LEU A 117 -35.61 -11.82 0.93
C LEU A 117 -36.44 -13.04 1.33
N ALA A 118 -35.79 -14.07 1.89
CA ALA A 118 -36.48 -15.28 2.36
C ALA A 118 -37.12 -15.05 3.75
N GLY A 119 -36.41 -14.33 4.63
CA GLY A 119 -36.92 -13.88 5.93
C GLY A 119 -37.88 -12.69 5.86
N GLY A 120 -37.90 -11.97 4.74
CA GLY A 120 -38.83 -10.85 4.50
C GLY A 120 -38.56 -9.61 5.37
N ASP A 121 -37.31 -9.36 5.75
CA ASP A 121 -36.92 -8.16 6.49
C ASP A 121 -36.45 -7.02 5.56
N GLU A 122 -37.36 -6.10 5.26
CA GLU A 122 -37.13 -4.96 4.37
C GLU A 122 -36.13 -3.94 4.93
N ARG A 123 -35.87 -3.94 6.25
CA ARG A 123 -34.86 -3.07 6.86
C ARG A 123 -33.47 -3.39 6.30
N LEU A 124 -33.21 -4.65 5.96
CA LEU A 124 -31.97 -5.10 5.35
C LEU A 124 -31.85 -4.72 3.86
N ILE A 125 -32.98 -4.58 3.16
CA ILE A 125 -33.01 -4.04 1.79
C ILE A 125 -32.67 -2.55 1.81
N ALA A 126 -33.28 -1.79 2.72
CA ALA A 126 -32.95 -0.38 2.91
C ALA A 126 -31.48 -0.15 3.33
N ALA A 127 -30.95 -1.03 4.18
CA ALA A 127 -29.54 -1.05 4.54
C ALA A 127 -28.62 -1.25 3.31
N HIS A 128 -28.97 -2.17 2.42
CA HIS A 128 -28.27 -2.38 1.15
C HIS A 128 -28.29 -1.12 0.28
N ASP A 129 -29.46 -0.51 0.07
CA ASP A 129 -29.59 0.68 -0.75
C ASP A 129 -28.72 1.83 -0.23
N LYS A 130 -28.71 2.04 1.09
CA LYS A 130 -27.89 3.07 1.73
C LYS A 130 -26.39 2.81 1.51
N ALA A 131 -25.95 1.56 1.66
CA ALA A 131 -24.57 1.17 1.41
C ALA A 131 -24.16 1.34 -0.06
N VAL A 132 -25.06 1.02 -1.00
CA VAL A 132 -24.84 1.25 -2.45
C VAL A 132 -24.65 2.74 -2.74
N LYS A 133 -25.51 3.61 -2.19
CA LYS A 133 -25.39 5.07 -2.38
C LYS A 133 -24.07 5.61 -1.84
N ALA A 134 -23.64 5.17 -0.66
CA ALA A 134 -22.35 5.56 -0.08
C ALA A 134 -21.18 5.14 -0.97
N ALA A 135 -21.21 3.90 -1.49
CA ALA A 135 -20.20 3.38 -2.41
C ALA A 135 -20.18 4.17 -3.73
N MET A 136 -21.34 4.46 -4.33
CA MET A 136 -21.41 5.23 -5.59
C MET A 136 -20.99 6.70 -5.40
N SER A 137 -21.23 7.28 -4.21
CA SER A 137 -20.69 8.60 -3.85
C SER A 137 -19.17 8.62 -3.84
N TYR A 138 -18.53 7.53 -3.39
CA TYR A 138 -17.07 7.39 -3.46
C TYR A 138 -16.58 7.24 -4.91
N VAL A 139 -17.24 6.40 -5.73
CA VAL A 139 -16.90 6.27 -7.16
C VAL A 139 -16.90 7.63 -7.84
N GLU A 140 -17.96 8.42 -7.66
CA GLU A 140 -18.05 9.76 -8.21
C GLU A 140 -16.90 10.68 -7.77
N LYS A 141 -16.60 10.73 -6.47
CA LYS A 141 -15.62 11.66 -5.89
C LYS A 141 -14.17 11.26 -6.11
N GLU A 142 -13.89 9.99 -6.37
CA GLU A 142 -12.52 9.47 -6.35
C GLU A 142 -12.08 8.82 -7.66
N MET A 143 -13.01 8.46 -8.54
CA MET A 143 -12.71 7.56 -9.67
C MET A 143 -13.13 8.09 -11.04
N ILE A 144 -13.80 9.23 -11.15
CA ILE A 144 -14.32 9.73 -12.44
C ILE A 144 -13.42 10.78 -13.07
N TYR A 145 -12.96 10.47 -14.28
CA TYR A 145 -12.06 11.30 -15.08
C TYR A 145 -12.62 11.47 -16.49
N ALA A 146 -12.34 12.62 -17.12
CA ALA A 146 -12.49 12.83 -18.54
C ALA A 146 -11.21 12.45 -19.30
N ARG A 147 -11.35 12.06 -20.57
CA ARG A 147 -10.21 11.91 -21.49
C ARG A 147 -9.90 13.24 -22.19
N LYS A 148 -8.61 13.58 -22.36
CA LYS A 148 -8.11 14.80 -23.02
C LYS A 148 -6.96 14.48 -24.00
N GLY A 149 -6.68 15.40 -24.93
CA GLY A 149 -5.58 15.29 -25.89
C GLY A 149 -5.89 14.38 -27.10
N LYS A 150 -4.96 14.32 -28.06
CA LYS A 150 -5.10 13.50 -29.27
C LYS A 150 -5.19 12.02 -28.88
N GLY A 151 -6.33 11.39 -29.18
CA GLY A 151 -6.58 9.98 -28.82
C GLY A 151 -6.94 9.75 -27.34
N GLY A 152 -7.12 10.80 -26.53
CA GLY A 152 -7.47 10.66 -25.12
C GLY A 152 -6.31 10.23 -24.21
N ALA A 153 -5.08 10.62 -24.57
CA ALA A 153 -3.86 10.23 -23.87
C ALA A 153 -3.70 10.86 -22.47
N GLU A 154 -4.41 11.95 -22.20
CA GLU A 154 -4.39 12.64 -20.90
C GLU A 154 -5.68 12.38 -20.13
N SER A 155 -5.59 12.31 -18.80
CA SER A 155 -6.74 12.22 -17.91
C SER A 155 -6.93 13.54 -17.15
N GLU A 156 -8.19 13.95 -16.98
CA GLU A 156 -8.59 15.12 -16.21
C GLU A 156 -9.63 14.67 -15.19
N PHE A 157 -9.39 14.89 -13.90
CA PHE A 157 -10.36 14.52 -12.87
C PHE A 157 -11.59 15.44 -12.93
N THR A 158 -12.79 14.86 -12.86
CA THR A 158 -14.06 15.58 -13.08
C THR A 158 -15.01 15.52 -11.89
N GLY A 159 -14.95 14.45 -11.09
CA GLY A 159 -15.70 14.37 -9.83
C GLY A 159 -17.22 14.39 -9.96
N ASN A 160 -17.76 14.03 -11.13
CA ASN A 160 -19.20 13.92 -11.38
C ASN A 160 -19.51 12.75 -12.31
N ALA A 161 -20.56 11.99 -12.00
CA ALA A 161 -21.01 10.83 -12.77
C ALA A 161 -22.50 10.90 -13.10
N VAL A 162 -22.89 10.19 -14.15
CA VAL A 162 -24.29 9.81 -14.40
C VAL A 162 -24.41 8.31 -14.19
N ILE A 163 -25.11 7.89 -13.15
CA ILE A 163 -25.19 6.48 -12.74
C ILE A 163 -26.67 6.05 -12.72
N ALA A 164 -26.98 4.98 -13.45
CA ALA A 164 -28.30 4.34 -13.38
C ALA A 164 -28.20 3.07 -12.52
N SER A 165 -28.81 3.09 -11.34
CA SER A 165 -28.78 1.98 -10.39
C SER A 165 -30.06 1.16 -10.46
N HIS A 166 -29.95 -0.15 -10.54
CA HIS A 166 -31.08 -1.10 -10.60
C HIS A 166 -30.86 -2.22 -9.58
N ARG A 167 -31.76 -2.35 -8.61
CA ARG A 167 -31.68 -3.40 -7.58
C ARG A 167 -32.35 -4.68 -8.04
N HIS A 168 -31.71 -5.80 -7.78
CA HIS A 168 -32.17 -7.14 -8.10
C HIS A 168 -32.14 -8.05 -6.86
N GLU A 169 -33.05 -9.01 -6.81
CA GLU A 169 -33.26 -9.90 -5.65
C GLU A 169 -32.92 -11.37 -5.95
N THR A 170 -32.70 -11.74 -7.21
CA THR A 170 -32.56 -13.14 -7.63
C THR A 170 -31.20 -13.42 -8.25
N SER A 171 -30.63 -14.59 -7.97
CA SER A 171 -29.49 -15.10 -8.72
C SER A 171 -29.95 -15.68 -10.07
N ARG A 172 -28.98 -16.03 -10.93
CA ARG A 172 -29.29 -16.89 -12.09
C ARG A 172 -29.76 -18.27 -11.62
N THR A 173 -30.71 -18.84 -12.33
CA THR A 173 -31.37 -20.08 -11.91
C THR A 173 -30.47 -21.30 -12.03
N VAL A 174 -30.66 -22.22 -11.10
CA VAL A 174 -30.24 -23.62 -11.22
C VAL A 174 -31.53 -24.45 -11.28
N ASP A 175 -31.67 -25.26 -12.31
CA ASP A 175 -32.88 -26.08 -12.57
C ASP A 175 -34.18 -25.28 -12.57
N GLY A 176 -34.17 -24.08 -13.17
CA GLY A 176 -35.34 -23.23 -13.32
C GLY A 176 -35.73 -22.41 -12.09
N ILE A 177 -35.01 -22.55 -10.97
CA ILE A 177 -35.29 -21.87 -9.70
C ILE A 177 -34.12 -20.94 -9.35
N ALA A 178 -34.39 -19.66 -9.03
CA ALA A 178 -33.37 -18.73 -8.56
C ALA A 178 -33.11 -18.84 -7.05
N ASP A 179 -31.93 -18.45 -6.60
CA ASP A 179 -31.64 -18.26 -5.17
C ASP A 179 -31.78 -16.78 -4.77
N PRO A 180 -32.06 -16.44 -3.50
CA PRO A 180 -32.16 -15.07 -3.03
C PRO A 180 -30.79 -14.42 -3.07
N GLN A 181 -30.61 -13.39 -3.89
CA GLN A 181 -29.35 -12.68 -4.07
C GLN A 181 -29.63 -11.19 -4.19
N LEU A 182 -29.48 -10.47 -3.08
CA LEU A 182 -29.64 -9.03 -3.07
C LEU A 182 -28.40 -8.37 -3.67
N HIS A 183 -28.57 -7.68 -4.80
CA HIS A 183 -27.50 -6.98 -5.48
C HIS A 183 -28.02 -5.78 -6.27
N THR A 184 -27.16 -4.80 -6.53
CA THR A 184 -27.50 -3.64 -7.35
C THR A 184 -26.50 -3.50 -8.49
N HIS A 185 -27.03 -3.42 -9.72
CA HIS A 185 -26.29 -3.06 -10.91
C HIS A 185 -26.21 -1.54 -11.01
N ASN A 186 -24.99 -0.98 -10.95
CA ASN A 186 -24.77 0.46 -11.06
C ASN A 186 -24.09 0.76 -12.38
N LEU A 187 -24.87 1.21 -13.37
CA LEU A 187 -24.37 1.55 -14.69
C LEU A 187 -23.78 2.96 -14.67
N VAL A 188 -22.46 3.05 -14.50
CA VAL A 188 -21.69 4.29 -14.65
C VAL A 188 -21.59 4.59 -16.15
N LEU A 189 -22.37 5.56 -16.61
CA LEU A 189 -22.47 5.89 -18.03
C LEU A 189 -21.20 6.60 -18.53
N ASN A 190 -20.88 6.44 -19.81
CA ASN A 190 -19.70 7.05 -20.44
C ASN A 190 -19.87 8.55 -20.71
N GLN A 191 -20.14 9.32 -19.66
CA GLN A 191 -20.35 10.75 -19.72
C GLN A 191 -19.97 11.41 -18.40
N THR A 192 -19.30 12.55 -18.51
CA THR A 192 -18.96 13.43 -17.38
C THR A 192 -18.80 14.85 -17.89
N GLN A 193 -18.99 15.82 -17.01
CA GLN A 193 -18.84 17.24 -17.31
C GLN A 193 -17.48 17.74 -16.83
N ARG A 194 -16.75 18.46 -17.68
CA ARG A 194 -15.52 19.16 -17.28
C ARG A 194 -15.83 20.42 -16.48
N GLU A 195 -14.80 20.99 -15.86
CA GLU A 195 -14.91 22.25 -15.11
C GLU A 195 -15.43 23.42 -15.97
N ASP A 196 -15.13 23.42 -17.28
CA ASP A 196 -15.62 24.42 -18.24
C ASP A 196 -17.11 24.23 -18.65
N GLY A 197 -17.80 23.24 -18.08
CA GLY A 197 -19.19 22.92 -18.37
C GLY A 197 -19.39 22.00 -19.58
N THR A 198 -18.33 21.63 -20.30
CA THR A 198 -18.43 20.78 -21.49
C THR A 198 -18.63 19.31 -21.12
N TRP A 199 -19.65 18.69 -21.71
CA TRP A 199 -19.85 17.24 -21.62
C TRP A 199 -18.88 16.48 -22.54
N VAL A 200 -18.26 15.44 -21.99
CA VAL A 200 -17.29 14.57 -22.68
C VAL A 200 -17.44 13.13 -22.22
N SER A 201 -16.80 12.20 -22.93
CA SER A 201 -16.72 10.81 -22.50
C SER A 201 -15.90 10.66 -21.23
N ALA A 202 -16.44 9.91 -20.26
CA ALA A 202 -15.73 9.50 -19.08
C ALA A 202 -14.68 8.43 -19.41
N ARG A 203 -13.60 8.39 -18.63
CA ARG A 203 -12.61 7.32 -18.69
C ARG A 203 -13.18 6.10 -17.96
N LEU A 204 -13.73 5.17 -18.73
CA LEU A 204 -14.25 3.89 -18.22
C LEU A 204 -13.23 2.74 -18.25
N ASP A 205 -11.95 3.02 -18.55
CA ASP A 205 -10.88 2.12 -18.11
C ASP A 205 -10.45 2.56 -16.73
N PHE A 206 -10.74 1.74 -15.74
CA PHE A 206 -10.30 2.02 -14.38
C PHE A 206 -8.89 1.48 -14.14
N GLY A 207 -8.32 0.70 -15.07
CA GLY A 207 -6.89 0.40 -15.16
C GLY A 207 -6.19 0.17 -13.80
N HIS A 208 -5.26 1.08 -13.46
CA HIS A 208 -4.45 1.07 -12.24
C HIS A 208 -5.22 1.41 -10.94
N ASN A 209 -6.54 1.62 -10.96
CA ASN A 209 -7.38 1.89 -9.79
C ASN A 209 -7.75 0.63 -8.98
N ASN A 210 -6.97 -0.46 -9.08
CA ASN A 210 -7.23 -1.69 -8.33
C ASN A 210 -7.37 -1.43 -6.82
N GLU A 211 -6.52 -0.56 -6.26
CA GLU A 211 -6.57 -0.18 -4.83
C GLU A 211 -7.88 0.55 -4.49
N LYS A 212 -8.38 1.43 -5.37
CA LYS A 212 -9.64 2.15 -5.14
C LYS A 212 -10.86 1.21 -5.23
N PHE A 213 -10.80 0.14 -6.03
CA PHE A 213 -11.84 -0.88 -6.02
C PHE A 213 -11.87 -1.69 -4.73
N ASN A 214 -10.71 -1.95 -4.11
CA ASN A 214 -10.67 -2.57 -2.78
C ASN A 214 -11.35 -1.66 -1.74
N VAL A 215 -11.02 -0.36 -1.74
CA VAL A 215 -11.69 0.62 -0.88
C VAL A 215 -13.18 0.68 -1.15
N LEU A 216 -13.62 0.66 -2.41
CA LEU A 216 -15.04 0.65 -2.77
C LEU A 216 -15.77 -0.54 -2.14
N ASP A 217 -15.19 -1.75 -2.18
CA ASP A 217 -15.76 -2.95 -1.58
C ASP A 217 -15.76 -2.86 -0.05
N SER A 218 -14.70 -2.32 0.56
CA SER A 218 -14.63 -2.07 2.00
C SER A 218 -15.65 -1.02 2.46
N ILE A 219 -15.88 0.05 1.68
CA ILE A 219 -16.93 1.05 1.95
C ILE A 219 -18.29 0.37 1.95
N TYR A 220 -18.63 -0.34 0.86
CA TYR A 220 -19.93 -1.01 0.76
C TYR A 220 -20.17 -1.97 1.93
N LYS A 221 -19.16 -2.78 2.28
CA LYS A 221 -19.26 -3.73 3.40
C LYS A 221 -19.37 -3.05 4.76
N ALA A 222 -18.59 -2.00 5.01
CA ALA A 222 -18.62 -1.27 6.29
C ALA A 222 -19.96 -0.57 6.50
N GLU A 223 -20.45 0.13 5.48
CA GLU A 223 -21.76 0.79 5.53
C GLU A 223 -22.89 -0.25 5.71
N LEU A 224 -22.87 -1.34 4.94
CA LEU A 224 -23.88 -2.39 5.08
C LEU A 224 -23.83 -3.05 6.47
N ALA A 225 -22.64 -3.41 6.96
CA ALA A 225 -22.47 -4.03 8.27
C ALA A 225 -22.98 -3.12 9.40
N LYS A 226 -22.70 -1.82 9.31
CA LYS A 226 -23.17 -0.83 10.28
C LYS A 226 -24.70 -0.73 10.30
N GLU A 227 -25.34 -0.69 9.14
CA GLU A 227 -26.79 -0.66 9.05
C GLU A 227 -27.45 -1.99 9.48
N VAL A 228 -26.83 -3.13 9.18
CA VAL A 228 -27.26 -4.45 9.66
C VAL A 228 -27.23 -4.51 11.21
N LYS A 229 -26.15 -4.01 11.82
CA LYS A 229 -26.05 -3.90 13.29
C LYS A 229 -27.06 -2.89 13.85
N ALA A 230 -27.30 -1.77 13.17
CA ALA A 230 -28.33 -0.80 13.57
C ALA A 230 -29.75 -1.36 13.48
N ALA A 231 -29.99 -2.33 12.59
CA ALA A 231 -31.22 -3.13 12.55
C ALA A 231 -31.29 -4.20 13.66
N GLY A 232 -30.26 -4.28 14.51
CA GLY A 232 -30.19 -5.14 15.70
C GLY A 232 -29.69 -6.55 15.42
N TYR A 233 -29.18 -6.84 14.22
CA TYR A 233 -28.54 -8.12 13.92
C TYR A 233 -27.12 -8.16 14.51
N GLU A 234 -26.72 -9.32 14.99
CA GLU A 234 -25.29 -9.61 15.25
C GLU A 234 -24.62 -10.07 13.97
N ILE A 235 -23.34 -9.78 13.83
CA ILE A 235 -22.53 -10.20 12.68
C ILE A 235 -21.32 -11.01 13.14
N GLU A 236 -20.85 -11.91 12.28
CA GLU A 236 -19.61 -12.64 12.42
C GLU A 236 -18.65 -12.19 11.30
N HIS A 237 -17.41 -11.88 11.67
CA HIS A 237 -16.39 -11.46 10.71
C HIS A 237 -15.90 -12.68 9.94
N THR A 238 -15.77 -12.52 8.63
CA THR A 238 -15.20 -13.52 7.73
C THR A 238 -13.96 -12.95 7.07
N LYS A 239 -13.18 -13.80 6.40
CA LYS A 239 -11.99 -13.37 5.64
C LYS A 239 -12.31 -12.23 4.66
N ASP A 240 -13.48 -12.28 4.03
CA ASP A 240 -13.88 -11.39 2.96
C ASP A 240 -15.00 -10.41 3.37
N GLY A 241 -15.24 -10.19 4.67
CA GLY A 241 -16.30 -9.28 5.14
C GLY A 241 -17.02 -9.81 6.38
N PHE A 242 -18.34 -9.99 6.28
CA PHE A 242 -19.15 -10.47 7.40
C PHE A 242 -20.35 -11.32 6.93
N GLU A 243 -20.91 -12.10 7.83
CA GLU A 243 -22.21 -12.76 7.69
C GLU A 243 -23.06 -12.51 8.97
N ILE A 244 -24.38 -12.64 8.88
CA ILE A 244 -25.30 -12.51 10.02
C ILE A 244 -25.15 -13.73 10.94
N LYS A 245 -24.92 -13.48 12.22
CA LYS A 245 -24.87 -14.51 13.25
C LYS A 245 -26.23 -15.20 13.37
N GLY A 246 -26.24 -16.54 13.32
CA GLY A 246 -27.45 -17.36 13.34
C GLY A 246 -27.89 -17.89 11.97
N ILE A 247 -27.25 -17.46 10.88
CA ILE A 247 -27.35 -18.13 9.57
C ILE A 247 -26.04 -18.86 9.33
N THR A 248 -26.07 -20.20 9.40
CA THR A 248 -24.85 -21.01 9.39
C THR A 248 -24.22 -21.08 8.00
N ARG A 249 -22.98 -21.59 7.94
CA ARG A 249 -22.31 -21.83 6.67
C ARG A 249 -23.09 -22.82 5.77
N GLU A 250 -23.66 -23.86 6.36
CA GLU A 250 -24.52 -24.83 5.65
C GLU A 250 -25.75 -24.14 5.05
N ASN A 251 -26.40 -23.26 5.82
CA ASN A 251 -27.53 -22.47 5.31
C ASN A 251 -27.12 -21.56 4.13
N ILE A 252 -25.93 -20.96 4.19
CA ILE A 252 -25.40 -20.15 3.09
C ILE A 252 -25.18 -21.02 1.84
N GLU A 253 -24.63 -22.22 1.99
CA GLU A 253 -24.35 -23.14 0.89
C GLU A 253 -25.63 -23.66 0.22
N ASP A 254 -26.67 -23.95 1.01
CA ASP A 254 -27.99 -24.38 0.53
C ASP A 254 -28.69 -23.37 -0.40
N PHE A 255 -28.39 -22.08 -0.21
CA PHE A 255 -28.90 -21.01 -1.07
C PHE A 255 -27.85 -20.51 -2.06
N SER A 256 -26.71 -21.18 -2.18
CA SER A 256 -25.61 -20.80 -3.10
C SER A 256 -25.45 -21.80 -4.24
N ARG A 257 -26.54 -22.37 -4.77
CA ARG A 257 -26.51 -23.44 -5.79
C ARG A 257 -25.74 -23.02 -7.04
N ARG A 258 -25.85 -21.74 -7.41
CA ARG A 258 -25.10 -21.18 -8.54
C ARG A 258 -23.58 -21.28 -8.36
N LYS A 259 -23.09 -21.04 -7.14
CA LYS A 259 -21.67 -21.16 -6.82
C LYS A 259 -21.22 -22.61 -6.97
N THR A 260 -21.96 -23.54 -6.37
CA THR A 260 -21.69 -24.98 -6.46
C THR A 260 -21.61 -25.45 -7.90
N GLN A 261 -22.56 -25.04 -8.76
CA GLN A 261 -22.55 -25.39 -10.18
C GLN A 261 -21.31 -24.88 -10.94
N ILE A 262 -20.82 -23.67 -10.61
CA ILE A 262 -19.59 -23.14 -11.20
C ILE A 262 -18.39 -23.94 -10.70
N ASP A 263 -18.32 -24.20 -9.39
CA ASP A 263 -17.20 -24.90 -8.77
C ASP A 263 -17.09 -26.34 -9.32
N THR A 264 -18.21 -27.07 -9.45
CA THR A 264 -18.24 -28.38 -10.11
C THR A 264 -17.79 -28.31 -11.57
N ALA A 265 -18.21 -27.29 -12.33
CA ALA A 265 -17.76 -27.16 -13.72
C ALA A 265 -16.26 -26.84 -13.86
N LEU A 266 -15.66 -26.19 -12.86
CA LEU A 266 -14.21 -25.98 -12.79
C LEU A 266 -13.50 -27.30 -12.47
N GLU A 267 -14.02 -28.08 -11.52
CA GLU A 267 -13.53 -29.42 -11.16
C GLU A 267 -13.58 -30.38 -12.34
N ASP A 268 -14.70 -30.41 -13.09
CA ASP A 268 -14.85 -31.18 -14.32
C ASP A 268 -13.84 -30.78 -15.40
N SER A 269 -13.34 -29.55 -15.34
CA SER A 269 -12.32 -29.02 -16.25
C SER A 269 -10.89 -29.23 -15.73
N GLY A 270 -10.71 -29.96 -14.63
CA GLY A 270 -9.42 -30.30 -14.06
C GLY A 270 -8.78 -29.21 -13.20
N THR A 271 -9.54 -28.22 -12.73
CA THR A 271 -9.05 -27.15 -11.84
C THR A 271 -10.02 -26.94 -10.66
N ASN A 272 -9.71 -26.03 -9.75
CA ASN A 272 -10.62 -25.65 -8.67
C ASN A 272 -10.71 -24.12 -8.55
N ARG A 273 -11.61 -23.63 -7.70
CA ARG A 273 -11.87 -22.19 -7.56
C ARG A 273 -10.63 -21.39 -7.11
N ASN A 274 -9.75 -21.98 -6.31
CA ASN A 274 -8.57 -21.30 -5.77
C ASN A 274 -7.41 -21.26 -6.77
N GLU A 275 -7.32 -22.27 -7.64
CA GLU A 275 -6.27 -22.38 -8.66
C GLU A 275 -6.68 -21.80 -10.02
N SER A 276 -7.97 -21.52 -10.21
CA SER A 276 -8.50 -21.02 -11.50
C SER A 276 -8.31 -19.52 -11.69
N SER A 277 -7.82 -19.16 -12.88
CA SER A 277 -7.75 -17.77 -13.35
C SER A 277 -9.15 -17.13 -13.44
N ALA A 278 -9.20 -15.80 -13.42
CA ALA A 278 -10.47 -15.07 -13.55
C ALA A 278 -11.21 -15.41 -14.87
N GLN A 279 -10.47 -15.59 -15.97
CA GLN A 279 -11.04 -15.97 -17.27
C GLN A 279 -11.64 -17.38 -17.26
N GLN A 280 -10.98 -18.35 -16.61
CA GLN A 280 -11.53 -19.70 -16.45
C GLN A 280 -12.82 -19.70 -15.64
N ARG A 281 -12.88 -18.90 -14.56
CA ARG A 281 -14.08 -18.72 -13.74
C ARG A 281 -15.22 -18.08 -14.53
N ASP A 282 -14.93 -17.07 -15.36
CA ASP A 282 -15.92 -16.42 -16.22
C ASP A 282 -16.43 -17.35 -17.33
N ALA A 283 -15.55 -18.14 -17.95
CA ALA A 283 -15.92 -19.13 -18.95
C ALA A 283 -16.80 -20.23 -18.35
N ALA A 284 -16.44 -20.75 -17.16
CA ALA A 284 -17.26 -21.71 -16.43
C ALA A 284 -18.64 -21.11 -16.08
N ASN A 285 -18.67 -19.84 -15.66
CA ASN A 285 -19.90 -19.11 -15.38
C ASN A 285 -20.80 -18.97 -16.63
N LEU A 286 -20.23 -18.65 -17.78
CA LEU A 286 -20.97 -18.53 -19.04
C LEU A 286 -21.49 -19.88 -19.54
N ARG A 287 -20.67 -20.94 -19.47
CA ARG A 287 -21.03 -22.30 -19.91
C ARG A 287 -22.18 -22.90 -19.11
N THR A 288 -22.18 -22.69 -17.79
CA THR A 288 -23.16 -23.26 -16.86
C THR A 288 -24.42 -22.40 -16.69
N ARG A 289 -24.56 -21.34 -17.50
CA ARG A 289 -25.64 -20.38 -17.36
C ARG A 289 -26.99 -21.01 -17.74
N GLY A 290 -27.86 -21.19 -16.74
CA GLY A 290 -29.28 -21.54 -16.96
C GLY A 290 -30.09 -20.40 -17.60
N HIS A 291 -31.27 -20.73 -18.13
CA HIS A 291 -32.24 -19.77 -18.68
C HIS A 291 -32.87 -18.87 -17.59
N LYS A 292 -33.77 -17.95 -17.96
CA LYS A 292 -34.53 -17.14 -16.97
C LYS A 292 -35.38 -18.04 -16.06
N SER A 293 -35.69 -17.56 -14.85
CA SER A 293 -36.55 -18.29 -13.90
C SER A 293 -37.88 -18.64 -14.53
N GLN A 294 -38.38 -19.83 -14.22
CA GLN A 294 -39.70 -20.29 -14.64
C GLN A 294 -40.80 -19.88 -13.65
N LEU A 295 -40.42 -19.38 -12.48
CA LEU A 295 -41.34 -18.93 -11.42
C LEU A 295 -41.55 -17.41 -11.49
N ASN A 296 -42.77 -16.97 -11.24
CA ASN A 296 -43.06 -15.56 -10.91
C ASN A 296 -42.49 -15.23 -9.51
N ASP A 297 -42.50 -13.95 -9.14
CA ASP A 297 -41.87 -13.51 -7.88
C ASP A 297 -42.55 -14.06 -6.62
N VAL A 298 -43.87 -14.25 -6.66
CA VAL A 298 -44.64 -14.78 -5.54
C VAL A 298 -44.25 -16.24 -5.28
N ASP A 299 -44.23 -17.04 -6.33
CA ASP A 299 -43.85 -18.44 -6.30
C ASP A 299 -42.38 -18.60 -5.91
N GLN A 300 -41.51 -17.70 -6.38
CA GLN A 300 -40.09 -17.69 -6.03
C GLN A 300 -39.87 -17.40 -4.53
N LYS A 301 -40.57 -16.40 -3.96
CA LYS A 301 -40.50 -16.10 -2.52
C LYS A 301 -41.14 -17.20 -1.68
N TYR A 302 -42.21 -17.82 -2.17
CA TYR A 302 -42.81 -18.99 -1.51
C TYR A 302 -41.85 -20.18 -1.48
N GLU A 303 -41.17 -20.47 -2.59
CA GLU A 303 -40.15 -21.51 -2.68
C GLU A 303 -39.03 -21.28 -1.66
N TRP A 304 -38.49 -20.06 -1.58
CA TRP A 304 -37.47 -19.73 -0.59
C TRP A 304 -37.93 -19.96 0.85
N ARG A 305 -39.17 -19.55 1.18
CA ARG A 305 -39.75 -19.78 2.52
C ARG A 305 -39.96 -21.27 2.82
N GLN A 306 -40.33 -22.07 1.82
CA GLN A 306 -40.41 -23.52 1.99
C GLN A 306 -39.05 -24.12 2.27
N ARG A 307 -38.04 -23.76 1.47
CA ARG A 307 -36.67 -24.24 1.67
C ARG A 307 -36.11 -23.81 3.04
N VAL A 308 -36.45 -22.60 3.50
CA VAL A 308 -36.13 -22.14 4.86
C VAL A 308 -36.68 -23.09 5.93
N ARG A 309 -37.95 -23.50 5.80
CA ARG A 309 -38.59 -24.46 6.72
C ARG A 309 -37.99 -25.85 6.65
N GLU A 310 -37.76 -26.37 5.44
CA GLU A 310 -37.17 -27.70 5.22
C GLU A 310 -35.77 -27.83 5.82
N LYS A 311 -34.99 -26.76 5.76
CA LYS A 311 -33.64 -26.68 6.34
C LYS A 311 -33.61 -26.29 7.82
N GLY A 312 -34.78 -26.17 8.46
CA GLY A 312 -34.88 -25.89 9.89
C GLY A 312 -34.36 -24.52 10.33
N MET A 313 -34.35 -23.53 9.43
CA MET A 313 -33.92 -22.17 9.76
C MET A 313 -35.04 -21.37 10.41
N ASP A 314 -34.79 -20.86 11.61
CA ASP A 314 -35.73 -19.99 12.33
C ASP A 314 -35.44 -18.50 12.06
N LEU A 315 -35.66 -18.08 10.80
CA LEU A 315 -35.46 -16.68 10.39
C LEU A 315 -36.44 -15.72 11.06
N GLN A 316 -37.62 -16.20 11.46
CA GLN A 316 -38.62 -15.38 12.14
C GLN A 316 -38.14 -14.99 13.54
N SER A 317 -37.73 -15.96 14.37
CA SER A 317 -37.17 -15.68 15.70
C SER A 317 -35.91 -14.82 15.61
N LEU A 318 -35.07 -15.04 14.59
CA LEU A 318 -33.88 -14.22 14.36
C LEU A 318 -34.25 -12.75 14.11
N ARG A 319 -35.28 -12.49 13.31
CA ARG A 319 -35.80 -11.15 13.04
C ARG A 319 -36.43 -10.51 14.29
N GLU A 320 -37.30 -11.23 14.99
CA GLU A 320 -37.94 -10.72 16.22
C GLU A 320 -36.89 -10.33 17.27
N LYS A 321 -35.83 -11.13 17.44
CA LYS A 321 -34.69 -10.81 18.30
C LYS A 321 -33.88 -9.61 17.81
N SER A 322 -33.78 -9.38 16.50
CA SER A 322 -33.07 -8.20 15.98
C SER A 322 -33.89 -6.93 16.21
N GLU A 323 -35.21 -6.97 16.02
CA GLU A 323 -36.14 -5.87 16.32
C GLU A 323 -36.05 -5.46 17.79
N LEU A 324 -36.16 -6.42 18.71
CA LEU A 324 -36.03 -6.17 20.15
C LEU A 324 -34.68 -5.55 20.53
N ARG A 325 -33.58 -6.02 19.94
CA ARG A 325 -32.24 -5.45 20.19
C ARG A 325 -32.10 -4.04 19.65
N ALA A 326 -32.62 -3.76 18.45
CA ALA A 326 -32.60 -2.42 17.87
C ALA A 326 -33.38 -1.42 18.75
N GLU A 327 -34.51 -1.84 19.33
CA GLU A 327 -35.27 -1.03 20.29
C GLU A 327 -34.49 -0.80 21.59
N GLN A 328 -33.88 -1.84 22.15
CA GLN A 328 -33.06 -1.73 23.37
C GLN A 328 -31.87 -0.80 23.18
N GLN A 329 -31.16 -0.88 22.05
CA GLN A 329 -30.03 0.00 21.72
C GLN A 329 -30.43 1.47 21.64
N LYS A 330 -31.64 1.78 21.15
CA LYS A 330 -32.16 3.16 21.16
C LYS A 330 -32.41 3.67 22.59
N SER A 331 -32.78 2.79 23.51
CA SER A 331 -33.12 3.15 24.90
C SER A 331 -31.91 3.22 25.85
N ASN A 332 -30.96 2.30 25.74
CA ASN A 332 -29.86 2.14 26.70
C ASN A 332 -28.53 2.77 26.27
N GLY A 333 -28.50 3.39 25.07
CA GLY A 333 -27.25 3.82 24.43
C GLY A 333 -26.50 2.64 23.79
N GLN A 334 -25.68 2.93 22.77
CA GLN A 334 -24.90 1.88 22.11
C GLN A 334 -23.81 1.32 23.04
N GLU A 335 -23.59 0.01 22.95
CA GLU A 335 -22.42 -0.67 23.50
C GLU A 335 -21.12 0.00 22.99
N LYS A 336 -19.98 -0.25 23.65
CA LYS A 336 -18.71 0.45 23.37
C LYS A 336 -18.20 0.12 21.95
N ALA A 337 -18.65 0.87 20.95
CA ALA A 337 -18.32 0.69 19.54
C ALA A 337 -16.93 1.22 19.20
N ILE A 338 -16.25 0.58 18.24
CA ILE A 338 -14.99 1.10 17.67
C ILE A 338 -15.28 2.45 17.03
N THR A 339 -14.57 3.50 17.43
CA THR A 339 -14.74 4.82 16.80
C THR A 339 -13.89 4.92 15.53
N GLY A 340 -14.23 5.86 14.65
CA GLY A 340 -13.40 6.11 13.46
C GLY A 340 -11.94 6.47 13.80
N LYS A 341 -11.69 7.08 14.97
CA LYS A 341 -10.32 7.35 15.44
C LYS A 341 -9.59 6.07 15.85
N ASP A 342 -10.28 5.13 16.47
CA ASP A 342 -9.70 3.84 16.88
C ASP A 342 -9.37 2.99 15.66
N ALA A 343 -10.27 2.94 14.68
CA ALA A 343 -10.07 2.28 13.40
C ALA A 343 -8.87 2.85 12.62
N VAL A 344 -8.75 4.19 12.52
CA VAL A 344 -7.58 4.83 11.88
C VAL A 344 -6.28 4.53 12.63
N LYS A 345 -6.28 4.50 13.97
CA LYS A 345 -5.09 4.11 14.74
C LYS A 345 -4.67 2.67 14.46
N SER A 346 -5.64 1.75 14.39
CA SER A 346 -5.38 0.35 14.04
C SER A 346 -4.79 0.23 12.63
N ALA A 347 -5.34 0.97 11.67
CA ALA A 347 -4.84 1.01 10.30
C ALA A 347 -3.41 1.55 10.21
N ILE A 348 -3.11 2.63 10.95
CA ILE A 348 -1.76 3.18 11.03
C ILE A 348 -0.79 2.14 11.58
N HIS A 349 -1.15 1.46 12.68
CA HIS A 349 -0.30 0.42 13.24
C HIS A 349 0.04 -0.64 12.20
N HIS A 350 -0.97 -1.17 11.50
CA HIS A 350 -0.77 -2.20 10.47
C HIS A 350 0.07 -1.72 9.28
N LEU A 351 -0.24 -0.54 8.71
CA LEU A 351 0.48 -0.04 7.52
C LEU A 351 1.92 0.37 7.85
N SER A 352 2.13 0.99 9.02
CA SER A 352 3.47 1.44 9.46
C SER A 352 4.42 0.31 9.84
N GLU A 353 3.96 -0.95 9.88
CA GLU A 353 4.84 -2.10 10.03
C GLU A 353 5.81 -2.21 8.86
N ARG A 354 5.36 -1.93 7.63
CA ARG A 354 6.15 -2.11 6.40
C ARG A 354 6.44 -0.82 5.65
N ASP A 355 5.54 0.15 5.73
CA ASP A 355 5.60 1.37 4.92
C ASP A 355 5.93 2.61 5.79
N SER A 356 6.94 3.39 5.38
CA SER A 356 7.26 4.68 6.03
C SER A 356 6.25 5.77 5.68
N THR A 357 5.65 5.66 4.50
CA THR A 357 4.58 6.50 4.00
C THR A 357 3.51 5.64 3.34
N PHE A 358 2.24 5.95 3.56
CA PHE A 358 1.11 5.22 2.99
C PHE A 358 0.08 6.19 2.44
N SER A 359 -0.64 5.76 1.40
CA SER A 359 -1.62 6.61 0.74
C SER A 359 -2.91 6.75 1.53
N LYS A 360 -3.67 7.83 1.29
CA LYS A 360 -5.02 8.00 1.84
C LYS A 360 -5.92 6.79 1.52
N THR A 361 -5.81 6.23 0.31
CA THR A 361 -6.59 5.08 -0.16
C THR A 361 -6.27 3.83 0.66
N ALA A 362 -4.99 3.51 0.87
CA ALA A 362 -4.57 2.36 1.67
C ALA A 362 -5.01 2.51 3.14
N LEU A 363 -4.84 3.71 3.71
CA LEU A 363 -5.28 4.01 5.07
C LEU A 363 -6.79 3.88 5.24
N MET A 364 -7.57 4.35 4.26
CA MET A 364 -9.03 4.21 4.24
C MET A 364 -9.46 2.74 4.20
N ASP A 365 -8.87 1.95 3.30
CA ASP A 365 -9.19 0.52 3.15
C ASP A 365 -9.00 -0.24 4.46
N GLU A 366 -7.83 -0.08 5.06
CA GLU A 366 -7.46 -0.79 6.27
C GLU A 366 -8.29 -0.34 7.48
N ALA A 367 -8.59 0.97 7.60
CA ALA A 367 -9.43 1.49 8.68
C ALA A 367 -10.87 0.97 8.58
N LEU A 368 -11.43 0.88 7.37
CA LEU A 368 -12.78 0.34 7.16
C LEU A 368 -12.86 -1.16 7.52
N LYS A 369 -11.82 -1.93 7.19
CA LYS A 369 -11.73 -3.35 7.59
C LYS A 369 -11.60 -3.50 9.10
N ALA A 370 -10.77 -2.69 9.75
CA ALA A 370 -10.55 -2.73 11.19
C ALA A 370 -11.81 -2.33 11.99
N GLY A 371 -12.62 -1.41 11.47
CA GLY A 371 -13.86 -0.96 12.10
C GLY A 371 -15.14 -1.59 11.54
N LEU A 372 -15.04 -2.71 10.80
CA LEU A 372 -16.17 -3.32 10.08
C LEU A 372 -17.38 -3.52 11.00
N GLY A 373 -18.50 -2.86 10.67
CA GLY A 373 -19.76 -2.91 11.42
C GLY A 373 -19.95 -1.79 12.45
N ASP A 374 -18.89 -1.09 12.85
CA ASP A 374 -18.97 0.00 13.84
C ASP A 374 -18.78 1.39 13.21
N VAL A 375 -18.05 1.46 12.11
CA VAL A 375 -17.69 2.73 11.44
C VAL A 375 -18.22 2.81 10.02
N SER A 376 -18.48 4.03 9.58
CA SER A 376 -18.85 4.41 8.22
C SER A 376 -17.67 5.06 7.48
N HIS A 377 -17.75 5.14 6.16
CA HIS A 377 -16.78 5.85 5.33
C HIS A 377 -16.62 7.31 5.78
N ALA A 378 -17.73 7.99 6.07
CA ALA A 378 -17.71 9.38 6.51
C ALA A 378 -16.99 9.58 7.86
N GLU A 379 -17.12 8.64 8.79
CA GLU A 379 -16.43 8.70 10.09
C GLU A 379 -14.93 8.46 9.96
N ILE A 380 -14.51 7.53 9.10
CA ILE A 380 -13.09 7.31 8.80
C ILE A 380 -12.51 8.53 8.10
N GLU A 381 -13.19 9.07 7.08
CA GLU A 381 -12.73 10.26 6.38
C GLU A 381 -12.58 11.45 7.35
N LYS A 382 -13.55 11.64 8.24
CA LYS A 382 -13.46 12.66 9.30
C LYS A 382 -12.27 12.42 10.24
N ALA A 383 -11.99 11.17 10.61
CA ALA A 383 -10.87 10.83 11.48
C ALA A 383 -9.50 11.06 10.81
N ILE A 384 -9.37 10.70 9.54
CA ILE A 384 -8.17 10.96 8.72
C ILE A 384 -7.94 12.47 8.58
N ASN A 385 -8.99 13.23 8.21
CA ASN A 385 -8.91 14.69 8.08
C ASN A 385 -8.56 15.37 9.42
N ALA A 386 -9.04 14.82 10.54
CA ALA A 386 -8.68 15.26 11.89
C ALA A 386 -7.30 14.77 12.37
N ARG A 387 -6.52 14.12 11.48
CA ARG A 387 -5.18 13.59 11.74
C ARG A 387 -5.11 12.65 12.96
N ALA A 388 -6.14 11.83 13.13
CA ALA A 388 -6.21 10.86 14.22
C ALA A 388 -5.00 9.92 14.21
N GLY A 389 -4.53 9.50 15.39
CA GLY A 389 -3.37 8.61 15.49
C GLY A 389 -2.03 9.27 15.17
N GLY A 390 -1.97 10.60 15.11
CA GLY A 390 -0.71 11.32 14.87
C GLY A 390 -0.30 11.35 13.40
N LEU A 391 -1.26 11.32 12.48
CA LEU A 391 -1.02 11.43 11.05
C LEU A 391 -0.38 12.78 10.69
N VAL A 392 0.59 12.73 9.78
CA VAL A 392 1.26 13.90 9.19
C VAL A 392 1.24 13.74 7.68
N ALA A 393 1.00 14.82 6.94
CA ALA A 393 1.07 14.80 5.48
C ALA A 393 2.52 14.56 5.03
N ALA A 394 2.72 13.61 4.12
CA ALA A 394 4.01 13.24 3.55
C ALA A 394 4.14 13.66 2.07
N GLY A 395 3.31 14.61 1.63
CA GLY A 395 3.22 15.08 0.25
C GLY A 395 2.08 14.44 -0.52
N GLU A 396 2.12 14.57 -1.85
CA GLU A 396 1.11 14.04 -2.75
C GLU A 396 1.77 13.34 -3.94
N ILE A 397 1.15 12.27 -4.43
CA ILE A 397 1.61 11.53 -5.60
C ILE A 397 0.59 11.69 -6.72
N ASP A 398 1.04 12.14 -7.89
CA ASP A 398 0.26 12.06 -9.12
C ASP A 398 0.65 10.78 -9.88
N ARG A 399 -0.31 9.88 -10.09
CA ARG A 399 -0.11 8.66 -10.89
C ARG A 399 -0.34 8.89 -12.39
N GLY A 400 -0.28 10.15 -12.84
CA GLY A 400 -0.54 10.55 -14.22
C GLY A 400 -2.03 10.62 -14.55
N GLU A 401 -2.90 10.71 -13.54
CA GLU A 401 -4.35 10.74 -13.70
C GLU A 401 -4.95 12.14 -13.48
N GLY A 402 -4.14 13.11 -13.07
CA GLY A 402 -4.55 14.49 -12.82
C GLY A 402 -5.16 14.73 -11.44
N LYS A 403 -5.52 13.68 -10.68
CA LYS A 403 -5.84 13.78 -9.25
C LYS A 403 -4.64 13.33 -8.42
N LYS A 404 -4.06 14.27 -7.68
CA LYS A 404 -3.01 13.99 -6.71
C LYS A 404 -3.56 13.25 -5.50
N GLU A 405 -2.90 12.17 -5.11
CA GLU A 405 -3.25 11.35 -3.95
C GLU A 405 -2.37 11.74 -2.76
N GLU A 406 -2.99 12.22 -1.68
CA GLU A 406 -2.30 12.56 -0.44
C GLU A 406 -1.64 11.32 0.18
N GLN A 407 -0.38 11.51 0.59
CA GLN A 407 0.40 10.53 1.34
C GLN A 407 0.49 10.94 2.80
N PHE A 408 0.57 9.94 3.66
CA PHE A 408 0.64 10.13 5.10
C PHE A 408 1.83 9.39 5.68
N THR A 409 2.38 9.95 6.76
CA THR A 409 3.25 9.27 7.71
C THR A 409 2.75 9.55 9.13
N THR A 410 3.50 9.14 10.15
CA THR A 410 3.16 9.37 11.55
C THR A 410 4.15 10.32 12.21
N LYS A 411 3.69 11.11 13.18
CA LYS A 411 4.56 11.91 14.06
C LYS A 411 5.64 11.05 14.70
N THR A 412 5.29 9.84 15.14
CA THR A 412 6.23 8.89 15.74
C THR A 412 7.33 8.48 14.78
N ALA A 413 7.02 8.24 13.50
CA ALA A 413 8.02 7.91 12.49
C ALA A 413 8.95 9.10 12.24
N VAL A 414 8.40 10.30 12.05
CA VAL A 414 9.19 11.52 11.84
C VAL A 414 10.11 11.82 13.03
N LEU A 415 9.58 11.74 14.25
CA LEU A 415 10.36 11.95 15.48
C LEU A 415 11.48 10.92 15.61
N ARG A 416 11.22 9.66 15.26
CA ARG A 416 12.23 8.61 15.29
C ARG A 416 13.37 8.90 14.31
N GLU A 417 13.06 9.28 13.08
CA GLU A 417 14.08 9.66 12.09
C GLU A 417 14.92 10.85 12.58
N ALA A 418 14.27 11.86 13.15
CA ALA A 418 14.96 13.01 13.75
C ALA A 418 15.86 12.60 14.92
N GLU A 419 15.40 11.72 15.82
CA GLU A 419 16.19 11.20 16.94
C GLU A 419 17.43 10.43 16.47
N ILE A 420 17.31 9.60 15.43
CA ILE A 420 18.45 8.85 14.85
C ILE A 420 19.49 9.81 14.30
N LEU A 421 19.06 10.81 13.52
CA LEU A 421 19.96 11.83 12.97
C LEU A 421 20.63 12.66 14.07
N GLN A 422 19.89 13.00 15.12
CA GLN A 422 20.43 13.77 16.25
C GLN A 422 21.47 12.96 17.03
N ARG A 423 21.20 11.68 17.35
CA ARG A 423 22.18 10.80 18.01
C ARG A 423 23.47 10.66 17.22
N ALA A 424 23.35 10.50 15.90
CA ALA A 424 24.53 10.47 15.02
C ALA A 424 25.36 11.75 15.12
N LYS A 425 24.72 12.93 15.12
CA LYS A 425 25.40 14.21 15.30
C LYS A 425 26.02 14.35 16.69
N ASP A 426 25.30 13.96 17.74
CA ASP A 426 25.77 14.02 19.13
C ASP A 426 26.97 13.09 19.38
N GLY A 427 27.08 12.01 18.60
CA GLY A 427 28.20 11.07 18.61
C GLY A 427 29.49 11.62 17.98
N LYS A 428 29.47 12.78 17.32
CA LYS A 428 30.67 13.36 16.71
C LYS A 428 31.69 13.77 17.78
N GLY A 429 32.95 13.38 17.58
CA GLY A 429 34.03 13.65 18.52
C GLY A 429 33.88 13.04 19.92
N LYS A 430 33.01 12.03 20.11
CA LYS A 430 32.76 11.38 21.41
C LYS A 430 33.63 10.14 21.68
N ALA A 431 34.50 9.76 20.75
CA ALA A 431 35.34 8.59 20.85
C ALA A 431 36.83 8.93 20.66
N GLU A 432 37.70 8.10 21.24
CA GLU A 432 39.14 8.17 21.01
C GLU A 432 39.49 7.52 19.68
N ALA A 433 40.31 8.20 18.86
CA ALA A 433 40.87 7.63 17.65
C ALA A 433 41.84 6.47 18.00
N ILE A 434 41.76 5.36 17.25
CA ILE A 434 42.67 4.22 17.43
C ILE A 434 44.10 4.62 17.04
N ILE A 435 44.20 5.39 15.95
CA ILE A 435 45.43 6.05 15.52
C ILE A 435 45.19 7.56 15.66
N PRO A 436 45.75 8.20 16.71
CA PRO A 436 45.55 9.61 16.96
C PRO A 436 46.09 10.49 15.83
N THR A 437 45.24 11.41 15.35
CA THR A 437 45.62 12.59 14.59
C THR A 437 45.83 13.75 15.56
N PRO A 438 46.97 14.47 15.55
CA PRO A 438 47.13 15.63 16.43
C PRO A 438 46.12 16.74 16.09
N HIS A 439 45.37 17.22 17.08
CA HIS A 439 44.35 18.27 16.91
C HIS A 439 44.96 19.60 16.46
N ILE A 440 44.45 20.17 15.36
CA ILE A 440 44.51 21.61 15.11
C ILE A 440 43.30 22.24 15.80
N THR A 441 43.53 22.99 16.87
CA THR A 441 42.51 23.85 17.47
C THR A 441 42.19 24.96 16.47
N ARG A 442 41.12 24.82 15.66
CA ARG A 442 40.58 25.93 14.89
C ARG A 442 39.93 26.91 15.87
N SER A 443 40.55 28.07 16.05
CA SER A 443 39.93 29.23 16.67
C SER A 443 38.61 29.55 15.98
N GLN A 444 37.60 29.83 16.79
CA GLN A 444 36.27 30.27 16.37
C GLN A 444 36.37 31.49 15.46
N GLU A 445 36.04 31.34 14.18
CA GLU A 445 35.64 32.47 13.33
C GLU A 445 34.41 32.07 12.50
N ASN A 446 33.31 32.76 12.84
CA ASN A 446 32.00 32.87 12.18
C ASN A 446 31.74 31.99 10.94
N GLN A 447 30.94 30.94 11.12
CA GLN A 447 30.03 30.46 10.09
C GLN A 447 28.61 30.91 10.44
N SER A 448 28.07 31.82 9.64
CA SER A 448 26.65 32.10 9.57
C SER A 448 25.92 30.84 9.10
N VAL A 449 25.33 30.11 10.04
CA VAL A 449 24.42 29.01 9.77
C VAL A 449 23.08 29.63 9.35
N VAL A 450 22.60 29.27 8.16
CA VAL A 450 21.18 29.43 7.84
C VAL A 450 20.45 28.32 8.61
N GLU A 451 19.99 28.64 9.81
CA GLU A 451 19.09 27.81 10.60
C GLU A 451 17.73 27.73 9.88
N ASN A 452 17.47 26.60 9.22
CA ASN A 452 16.10 26.16 8.99
C ASN A 452 15.73 25.22 10.14
N ASP A 453 15.52 25.85 11.28
CA ASP A 453 15.07 25.21 12.50
C ASP A 453 13.56 24.89 12.39
N VAL A 454 13.23 23.61 12.29
CA VAL A 454 11.89 23.12 12.65
C VAL A 454 11.89 22.95 14.17
N LEU A 455 11.73 24.05 14.89
CA LEU A 455 11.60 24.05 16.35
C LEU A 455 10.21 23.54 16.73
N PHE A 456 10.15 22.29 17.21
CA PHE A 456 9.01 21.78 17.97
C PHE A 456 9.18 22.15 19.44
N THR A 457 8.10 22.53 20.08
CA THR A 457 8.06 22.90 21.50
C THR A 457 8.31 21.69 22.40
N GLU A 458 8.88 21.88 23.60
CA GLU A 458 9.07 20.80 24.59
C GLU A 458 7.78 20.01 24.89
N LYS A 459 6.62 20.69 24.78
CA LYS A 459 5.30 20.09 24.90
C LYS A 459 4.99 19.07 23.79
N GLU A 460 5.46 19.33 22.56
CA GLU A 460 5.29 18.42 21.42
C GLU A 460 6.23 17.21 21.48
N LEU A 461 7.39 17.36 22.12
CA LEU A 461 8.33 16.27 22.40
C LEU A 461 7.81 15.34 23.51
N ASP A 462 7.10 15.86 24.51
CA ASP A 462 6.54 15.06 25.60
C ASP A 462 5.26 14.29 25.21
N ASP A 463 4.42 14.85 24.33
CA ASP A 463 3.23 14.17 23.81
C ASP A 463 3.57 12.90 23.00
N GLY A 464 4.74 12.88 22.34
CA GLY A 464 5.26 11.70 21.62
C GLY A 464 5.78 10.58 22.53
N LYS A 465 6.33 10.94 23.70
CA LYS A 465 6.82 9.98 24.70
C LYS A 465 5.67 9.29 25.45
N GLN A 466 4.57 9.99 25.68
CA GLN A 466 3.40 9.43 26.37
C GLN A 466 2.70 8.32 25.57
N GLN A 467 2.73 8.35 24.23
CA GLN A 467 2.16 7.29 23.40
C GLN A 467 2.97 5.98 23.43
N GLN A 468 4.28 6.02 23.69
CA GLN A 468 5.09 4.80 23.88
C GLN A 468 4.88 4.13 25.25
N GLN A 469 4.35 4.87 26.24
CA GLN A 469 4.16 4.35 27.61
C GLN A 469 2.70 3.97 27.93
N GLN A 470 1.71 4.36 27.11
CA GLN A 470 0.27 4.14 27.37
C GLN A 470 -0.33 2.83 26.81
N THR A 471 0.48 1.79 26.55
CA THR A 471 -0.04 0.41 26.57
C THR A 471 -0.05 -0.08 28.02
N GLY A 472 -0.93 0.51 28.84
CA GLY A 472 -1.07 0.15 30.26
C GLY A 472 -1.78 1.22 31.08
N ASN A 473 -3.05 0.97 31.40
CA ASN A 473 -3.91 1.63 32.38
C ASN A 473 -4.72 2.90 32.00
N GLN A 474 -5.86 2.98 32.70
CA GLN A 474 -7.11 3.70 32.44
C GLN A 474 -7.02 5.24 32.46
N ILE A 475 -7.88 5.87 31.65
CA ILE A 475 -8.02 7.32 31.49
C ILE A 475 -9.19 7.85 32.33
N THR A 476 -8.93 8.90 33.14
CA THR A 476 -9.94 9.87 33.58
C THR A 476 -9.35 11.29 33.50
N GLY A 477 -10.15 12.27 33.03
CA GLY A 477 -9.91 13.69 33.28
C GLY A 477 -9.76 14.58 32.05
N SER A 478 -10.81 15.35 31.78
CA SER A 478 -10.99 16.32 30.68
C SER A 478 -10.31 17.67 30.98
N GLN A 479 -9.63 18.29 30.00
CA GLN A 479 -9.45 19.76 29.97
C GLN A 479 -9.45 20.35 28.54
N LYS A 480 -9.96 21.58 28.46
CA LYS A 480 -10.37 22.35 27.28
C LYS A 480 -9.20 22.88 26.45
N VAL A 481 -9.43 22.98 25.14
CA VAL A 481 -8.54 23.57 24.12
C VAL A 481 -8.93 25.02 23.87
N GLU A 482 -7.93 25.90 23.83
CA GLU A 482 -8.04 27.29 23.38
C GLU A 482 -7.37 27.42 21.99
N SER A 483 -8.02 28.15 21.09
CA SER A 483 -7.69 28.25 19.66
C SER A 483 -6.78 29.45 19.35
N GLN A 484 -5.83 29.29 18.43
CA GLN A 484 -5.12 30.40 17.76
C GLN A 484 -4.99 30.19 16.23
N PRO A 485 -4.81 31.28 15.46
CA PRO A 485 -5.38 31.45 14.12
C PRO A 485 -4.46 31.00 12.96
N PRO A 486 -5.01 30.88 11.73
CA PRO A 486 -4.34 30.32 10.57
C PRO A 486 -3.64 31.43 9.80
N ASP A 487 -2.31 31.43 9.76
CA ASP A 487 -1.54 31.88 8.60
C ASP A 487 -0.04 31.77 8.90
N GLY A 488 0.65 30.95 8.11
CA GLY A 488 2.10 30.84 8.22
C GLY A 488 2.66 29.54 7.66
N MET A 489 2.34 29.20 6.41
CA MET A 489 3.21 28.37 5.54
C MET A 489 2.57 28.26 4.15
N ARG A 490 2.59 29.37 3.42
CA ARG A 490 2.56 29.35 1.96
C ARG A 490 3.98 29.69 1.49
N ASN A 491 4.46 28.91 0.52
CA ASN A 491 5.68 29.11 -0.29
C ASN A 491 6.94 28.36 0.16
N LEU A 492 7.02 27.06 -0.16
CA LEU A 492 8.29 26.34 -0.30
C LEU A 492 8.33 25.43 -1.55
N SER A 493 7.56 25.74 -2.59
CA SER A 493 7.47 24.89 -3.80
C SER A 493 7.90 25.56 -5.10
N GLU A 494 8.76 26.57 -5.07
CA GLU A 494 9.33 27.13 -6.32
C GLU A 494 10.75 27.67 -6.08
N ARG A 495 11.78 26.83 -6.26
CA ARG A 495 13.09 27.27 -6.79
C ARG A 495 13.70 26.15 -7.63
N HIS A 496 13.49 26.27 -8.94
CA HIS A 496 14.40 25.74 -9.94
C HIS A 496 15.80 26.32 -9.68
N LEU A 497 16.82 25.46 -9.55
CA LEU A 497 18.22 25.89 -9.59
C LEU A 497 18.72 25.72 -11.02
N ASP A 498 18.98 26.86 -11.64
CA ASP A 498 19.53 27.05 -12.98
C ASP A 498 21.05 26.75 -12.93
N GLU A 499 21.55 25.91 -13.84
CA GLU A 499 22.88 25.28 -13.83
C GLU A 499 24.08 26.21 -14.15
N ASN A 500 23.89 27.54 -14.19
CA ASN A 500 24.90 28.46 -14.75
C ASN A 500 25.57 29.45 -13.76
N GLN A 501 25.47 29.26 -12.44
CA GLN A 501 26.15 30.12 -11.45
C GLN A 501 27.40 29.52 -10.77
N ILE A 502 28.07 28.55 -11.39
CA ILE A 502 29.38 28.04 -10.93
C ILE A 502 30.51 28.48 -11.87
N ARG A 503 30.61 29.78 -12.18
CA ARG A 503 31.77 30.37 -12.86
C ARG A 503 31.82 31.87 -12.59
N GLU A 504 32.20 32.27 -11.38
CA GLU A 504 32.82 33.58 -11.09
C GLU A 504 33.10 33.69 -9.58
N ASN A 505 34.33 33.36 -9.18
CA ASN A 505 35.07 34.01 -8.09
C ASN A 505 36.45 33.37 -7.98
N SER A 506 37.21 33.50 -9.05
CA SER A 506 38.67 33.43 -9.01
C SER A 506 39.22 34.80 -8.62
N GLY A 507 39.79 34.92 -7.42
CA GLY A 507 40.85 35.91 -7.16
C GLY A 507 40.64 36.88 -6.01
N VAL A 508 40.84 36.42 -4.77
CA VAL A 508 41.24 37.18 -3.56
C VAL A 508 41.71 36.04 -2.61
N LEU A 509 42.96 35.77 -2.21
CA LEU A 509 44.07 36.56 -1.68
C LEU A 509 45.37 35.74 -1.74
N SER A 510 46.44 36.37 -2.24
CA SER A 510 47.83 36.08 -1.86
C SER A 510 48.13 36.65 -0.46
N ASP A 511 49.16 36.12 0.18
CA ASP A 511 49.68 36.45 1.53
C ASP A 511 48.95 35.82 2.72
N HIS A 512 49.27 34.55 2.99
CA HIS A 512 49.69 34.05 4.32
C HIS A 512 50.32 32.65 4.20
N ALA A 513 51.29 32.51 3.29
CA ALA A 513 52.21 31.38 3.34
C ALA A 513 53.28 31.74 4.38
N LEU A 514 53.22 31.17 5.60
CA LEU A 514 54.41 30.82 6.42
C LEU A 514 54.12 30.23 7.83
N SER A 515 52.88 29.98 8.28
CA SER A 515 52.63 29.38 9.61
C SER A 515 52.10 27.93 9.62
N ASP A 516 51.87 27.28 8.48
CA ASP A 516 51.11 26.01 8.42
C ASP A 516 51.96 24.72 8.25
N ARG A 517 53.26 24.77 8.57
CA ARG A 517 54.14 23.60 8.37
C ARG A 517 53.98 22.50 9.41
N SER A 518 53.56 22.78 10.65
CA SER A 518 53.42 21.73 11.69
C SER A 518 52.16 20.88 11.50
N GLY A 519 51.01 21.50 11.25
CA GLY A 519 49.74 20.80 11.02
C GLY A 519 49.78 19.86 9.80
N ASN A 520 50.51 20.25 8.75
CA ASN A 520 50.69 19.45 7.53
C ASN A 520 51.68 18.27 7.71
N ILE A 521 52.60 18.34 8.68
CA ILE A 521 53.51 17.24 9.02
C ILE A 521 52.82 16.19 9.90
N ASP A 522 51.96 16.63 10.82
CA ASP A 522 51.29 15.74 11.76
C ASP A 522 50.10 14.99 11.15
N LEU A 523 49.36 15.62 10.22
CA LEU A 523 48.40 14.92 9.35
C LEU A 523 49.09 13.89 8.44
N ARG A 524 50.28 14.21 7.90
CA ARG A 524 51.10 13.25 7.16
C ARG A 524 51.50 12.06 8.04
N ARG A 525 51.93 12.29 9.29
CA ARG A 525 52.32 11.21 10.21
C ARG A 525 51.18 10.26 10.57
N ALA A 526 49.95 10.75 10.74
CA ALA A 526 48.81 9.89 10.98
C ALA A 526 48.46 9.05 9.73
N ASN A 527 48.41 9.69 8.55
CA ASN A 527 48.24 8.99 7.28
C ASN A 527 49.37 7.98 7.02
N ASP A 528 50.61 8.30 7.40
CA ASP A 528 51.77 7.41 7.28
C ASP A 528 51.62 6.17 8.17
N ARG A 529 51.03 6.31 9.37
CA ARG A 529 50.76 5.19 10.29
C ARG A 529 49.64 4.29 9.78
N VAL A 530 48.55 4.87 9.28
CA VAL A 530 47.46 4.09 8.64
C VAL A 530 47.99 3.36 7.40
N ASN A 531 48.75 4.06 6.56
CA ASN A 531 49.39 3.47 5.38
C ASN A 531 50.36 2.35 5.74
N ALA A 532 51.13 2.48 6.82
CA ALA A 532 52.02 1.42 7.28
C ALA A 532 51.24 0.13 7.64
N VAL A 533 50.11 0.26 8.33
CA VAL A 533 49.22 -0.87 8.67
C VAL A 533 48.63 -1.51 7.40
N ILE A 534 48.21 -0.70 6.43
CA ILE A 534 47.69 -1.17 5.15
C ILE A 534 48.77 -1.93 4.37
N VAL A 535 49.95 -1.33 4.20
CA VAL A 535 51.07 -1.94 3.46
C VAL A 535 51.55 -3.24 4.12
N GLU A 536 51.60 -3.31 5.45
CA GLU A 536 51.92 -4.54 6.16
C GLU A 536 50.89 -5.64 5.85
N ARG A 537 49.60 -5.29 5.79
CA ARG A 537 48.53 -6.24 5.44
C ARG A 537 48.60 -6.68 3.98
N GLU A 538 48.81 -5.75 3.05
CA GLU A 538 48.98 -6.03 1.61
C GLU A 538 50.15 -6.99 1.37
N ALA A 539 51.28 -6.76 2.05
CA ALA A 539 52.46 -7.62 1.97
C ALA A 539 52.20 -9.04 2.49
N LYS A 540 51.43 -9.19 3.58
CA LYS A 540 51.07 -10.51 4.15
C LYS A 540 50.09 -11.30 3.28
N GLN A 541 49.15 -10.63 2.63
CA GLN A 541 48.08 -11.31 1.87
C GLN A 541 48.34 -11.38 0.36
N GLY A 542 49.35 -10.67 -0.16
CA GLY A 542 49.74 -10.73 -1.57
C GLY A 542 48.78 -10.03 -2.52
N PHE A 543 47.99 -9.05 -2.05
CA PHE A 543 47.14 -8.20 -2.87
C PHE A 543 47.19 -6.74 -2.39
N SER A 544 46.73 -5.81 -3.22
CA SER A 544 46.59 -4.39 -2.86
C SER A 544 45.13 -4.01 -2.64
N PHE A 545 44.85 -3.22 -1.60
CA PHE A 545 43.53 -2.66 -1.37
C PHE A 545 43.21 -1.60 -2.41
N SER A 546 41.93 -1.49 -2.79
CA SER A 546 41.44 -0.37 -3.61
C SER A 546 41.44 0.93 -2.81
N ASP A 547 41.38 2.08 -3.50
CA ASP A 547 41.36 3.39 -2.85
C ASP A 547 40.18 3.55 -1.89
N GLY A 548 39.00 3.02 -2.26
CA GLY A 548 37.82 3.02 -1.39
C GLY A 548 38.00 2.14 -0.15
N GLN A 549 38.63 0.97 -0.30
CA GLN A 549 38.96 0.10 0.83
C GLN A 549 39.95 0.76 1.80
N LYS A 550 40.96 1.47 1.28
CA LYS A 550 41.93 2.23 2.07
C LYS A 550 41.27 3.39 2.82
N ALA A 551 40.38 4.13 2.15
CA ALA A 551 39.61 5.20 2.77
C ALA A 551 38.70 4.68 3.90
N GLY A 552 38.12 3.48 3.75
CA GLY A 552 37.33 2.85 4.82
C GLY A 552 38.16 2.50 6.06
N VAL A 553 39.37 1.96 5.86
CA VAL A 553 40.31 1.67 6.96
C VAL A 553 40.77 2.97 7.63
N ASP A 554 41.13 3.98 6.84
CA ASP A 554 41.56 5.29 7.33
C ASP A 554 40.49 5.94 8.21
N LEU A 555 39.25 6.03 7.71
CA LEU A 555 38.13 6.57 8.48
C LEU A 555 37.93 5.82 9.81
N ALA A 556 37.95 4.48 9.77
CA ALA A 556 37.67 3.68 10.95
C ALA A 556 38.75 3.79 12.03
N LEU A 557 40.02 3.99 11.66
CA LEU A 557 41.13 4.06 12.60
C LEU A 557 41.40 5.48 13.12
N THR A 558 41.08 6.52 12.34
CA THR A 558 41.41 7.91 12.68
C THR A 558 40.23 8.72 13.20
N SER A 559 39.00 8.32 12.90
CA SER A 559 37.81 9.07 13.32
C SER A 559 37.67 9.10 14.84
N THR A 560 37.24 10.26 15.34
CA THR A 560 36.82 10.48 16.75
C THR A 560 35.30 10.39 16.91
N ASP A 561 34.57 10.10 15.83
CA ASP A 561 33.13 9.91 15.88
C ASP A 561 32.79 8.54 16.46
N ARG A 562 31.72 8.49 17.26
CA ARG A 562 31.19 7.25 17.83
C ARG A 562 30.56 6.36 16.77
N HIS A 563 29.79 6.96 15.85
CA HIS A 563 29.07 6.28 14.79
C HIS A 563 29.68 6.60 13.43
N ILE A 564 30.14 5.58 12.70
CA ILE A 564 30.74 5.72 11.38
C ILE A 564 30.17 4.67 10.41
N GLY A 565 30.22 4.98 9.11
CA GLY A 565 29.69 4.13 8.05
C GLY A 565 30.75 3.66 7.04
N ILE A 566 30.60 2.46 6.52
CA ILE A 566 31.25 1.99 5.30
C ILE A 566 30.17 1.56 4.31
N VAL A 567 30.14 2.24 3.18
CA VAL A 567 29.22 1.97 2.08
C VAL A 567 29.95 1.15 1.04
N GLY A 568 29.39 0.06 0.54
CA GLY A 568 30.02 -0.64 -0.58
C GLY A 568 29.11 -1.62 -1.29
N ALA A 569 29.27 -1.69 -2.61
CA ALA A 569 28.50 -2.57 -3.47
C ALA A 569 28.72 -4.06 -3.14
N ALA A 570 27.81 -4.92 -3.59
CA ALA A 570 27.97 -6.37 -3.50
C ALA A 570 29.27 -6.80 -4.22
N GLY A 571 30.13 -7.55 -3.53
CA GLY A 571 31.39 -8.00 -4.11
C GLY A 571 32.50 -6.93 -4.22
N ALA A 572 32.35 -5.78 -3.55
CA ALA A 572 33.38 -4.72 -3.50
C ALA A 572 34.52 -4.98 -2.47
N GLY A 573 34.48 -6.11 -1.76
CA GLY A 573 35.53 -6.49 -0.81
C GLY A 573 35.44 -5.82 0.57
N LYS A 574 34.22 -5.52 1.04
CA LYS A 574 33.95 -4.92 2.37
C LYS A 574 34.56 -5.74 3.51
N THR A 575 34.37 -7.07 3.49
CA THR A 575 34.89 -8.00 4.49
C THR A 575 36.41 -7.90 4.64
N THR A 576 37.13 -7.68 3.54
CA THR A 576 38.59 -7.58 3.54
C THR A 576 39.08 -6.35 4.31
N SER A 577 38.48 -5.18 4.08
CA SER A 577 38.76 -3.96 4.88
C SER A 577 38.33 -4.14 6.33
N MET A 578 37.16 -4.74 6.55
CA MET A 578 36.61 -4.98 7.88
C MET A 578 37.53 -5.87 8.73
N SER A 579 38.09 -6.95 8.18
CA SER A 579 39.05 -7.79 8.91
C SER A 579 40.26 -7.02 9.43
N LEU A 580 40.79 -6.07 8.65
CA LEU A 580 41.91 -5.24 9.08
C LEU A 580 41.48 -4.28 10.18
N ILE A 581 40.30 -3.64 10.05
CA ILE A 581 39.75 -2.73 11.06
C ILE A 581 39.56 -3.48 12.39
N VAL A 582 38.88 -4.61 12.36
CA VAL A 582 38.62 -5.46 13.53
C VAL A 582 39.92 -5.86 14.24
N GLU A 583 40.94 -6.30 13.48
CA GLU A 583 42.25 -6.64 14.02
C GLU A 583 42.92 -5.48 14.79
N GLN A 584 42.83 -4.25 14.27
CA GLN A 584 43.43 -3.08 14.93
C GLN A 584 42.64 -2.64 16.16
N TYR A 585 41.32 -2.71 16.13
CA TYR A 585 40.48 -2.43 17.30
C TYR A 585 40.73 -3.43 18.44
N GLN A 586 40.90 -4.72 18.12
CA GLN A 586 41.27 -5.75 19.10
C GLN A 586 42.63 -5.47 19.72
N LYS A 587 43.64 -5.08 18.94
CA LYS A 587 44.96 -4.67 19.46
C LYS A 587 44.87 -3.45 20.37
N ALA A 588 43.88 -2.59 20.15
CA ALA A 588 43.58 -1.44 21.01
C ALA A 588 42.70 -1.78 22.23
N GLY A 589 42.40 -3.07 22.47
CA GLY A 589 41.66 -3.54 23.64
C GLY A 589 40.15 -3.47 23.52
N TYR A 590 39.60 -3.31 22.30
CA TYR A 590 38.16 -3.32 22.09
C TYR A 590 37.61 -4.74 21.99
N GLU A 591 36.47 -4.97 22.64
CA GLU A 591 35.60 -6.11 22.40
C GLU A 591 34.81 -5.88 21.10
N MET A 592 34.84 -6.87 20.22
CA MET A 592 34.25 -6.80 18.88
C MET A 592 32.95 -7.57 18.84
N ILE A 593 31.82 -6.87 18.71
CA ILE A 593 30.49 -7.46 18.66
C ILE A 593 29.90 -7.26 17.25
N GLY A 594 29.87 -8.34 16.47
CA GLY A 594 29.23 -8.37 15.17
C GLY A 594 27.73 -8.54 15.29
N VAL A 595 26.97 -7.65 14.66
CA VAL A 595 25.50 -7.71 14.59
C VAL A 595 25.03 -7.62 13.15
N ALA A 596 23.99 -8.38 12.81
CA ALA A 596 23.38 -8.30 11.49
C ALA A 596 21.87 -8.60 11.55
N PRO A 597 21.06 -8.19 10.57
CA PRO A 597 19.63 -8.49 10.50
C PRO A 597 19.32 -10.00 10.45
N SER A 598 20.17 -10.79 9.79
CA SER A 598 19.97 -12.23 9.60
C SER A 598 21.04 -13.06 10.29
N ALA A 599 20.70 -14.29 10.69
CA ALA A 599 21.65 -15.23 11.28
C ALA A 599 22.77 -15.63 10.30
N ALA A 600 22.47 -15.68 9.00
CA ALA A 600 23.47 -15.96 7.97
C ALA A 600 24.53 -14.85 7.88
N ALA A 601 24.09 -13.59 7.76
CA ALA A 601 24.99 -12.43 7.74
C ALA A 601 25.79 -12.31 9.05
N ALA A 602 25.16 -12.55 10.20
CA ALA A 602 25.86 -12.55 11.49
C ALA A 602 26.97 -13.60 11.55
N LYS A 603 26.76 -14.78 10.96
CA LYS A 603 27.79 -15.84 10.91
C LYS A 603 28.96 -15.45 10.01
N GLU A 604 28.72 -14.71 8.92
CA GLU A 604 29.78 -14.22 8.03
C GLU A 604 30.71 -13.23 8.75
N LEU A 605 30.21 -12.46 9.72
CA LEU A 605 31.02 -11.57 10.56
C LEU A 605 32.09 -12.30 11.38
N GLN A 606 31.94 -13.60 11.66
CA GLN A 606 32.97 -14.40 12.34
C GLN A 606 34.23 -14.49 11.47
N ALA A 607 34.08 -14.62 10.16
CA ALA A 607 35.21 -14.66 9.22
C ALA A 607 35.95 -13.31 9.16
N ALA A 608 35.29 -12.21 9.54
CA ALA A 608 35.90 -10.90 9.67
C ALA A 608 36.65 -10.70 10.99
N GLY A 609 36.59 -11.65 11.93
CA GLY A 609 37.32 -11.61 13.20
C GLY A 609 36.52 -11.07 14.39
N CYS A 610 35.20 -10.90 14.28
CA CYS A 610 34.35 -10.52 15.41
C CYS A 610 34.29 -11.67 16.43
N ASN A 611 34.61 -11.38 17.70
CA ASN A 611 34.71 -12.40 18.76
C ASN A 611 33.33 -12.90 19.20
N ASP A 612 32.33 -12.03 19.13
CA ASP A 612 30.92 -12.34 19.38
C ASP A 612 30.10 -11.92 18.16
N THR A 613 29.20 -12.79 17.72
CA THR A 613 28.34 -12.53 16.55
C THR A 613 26.92 -12.98 16.84
N ARG A 614 25.96 -12.14 16.47
CA ARG A 614 24.54 -12.38 16.76
C ARG A 614 23.63 -11.59 15.84
N THR A 615 22.34 -11.91 15.87
CA THR A 615 21.35 -11.08 15.19
C THR A 615 21.14 -9.76 15.92
N LEU A 616 20.77 -8.71 15.20
CA LEU A 616 20.47 -7.40 15.78
C LEU A 616 19.38 -7.50 16.87
N ALA A 617 18.30 -8.24 16.59
CA ALA A 617 17.25 -8.49 17.57
C ALA A 617 17.78 -9.14 18.86
N SER A 618 18.69 -10.13 18.76
CA SER A 618 19.33 -10.75 19.93
C SER A 618 20.19 -9.77 20.71
N ALA A 619 20.93 -8.89 20.01
CA ALA A 619 21.72 -7.84 20.63
C ALA A 619 20.85 -6.83 21.40
N LEU A 620 19.71 -6.44 20.84
CA LEU A 620 18.78 -5.49 21.46
C LEU A 620 18.05 -6.07 22.69
N LEU A 621 17.80 -7.38 22.72
CA LEU A 621 17.16 -8.05 23.86
C LEU A 621 18.10 -8.30 25.04
N GLN A 622 19.41 -8.26 24.85
CA GLN A 622 20.35 -8.36 25.95
C GLN A 622 20.24 -7.13 26.85
N LYS A 623 19.78 -7.37 28.08
CA LYS A 623 19.81 -6.39 29.17
C LYS A 623 21.24 -5.90 29.33
N GLN A 624 21.39 -4.61 29.62
CA GLN A 624 22.68 -4.08 30.07
C GLN A 624 23.16 -4.95 31.24
N GLU A 625 24.39 -5.44 31.13
CA GLU A 625 25.08 -6.04 32.26
C GLU A 625 25.13 -4.95 33.34
N GLN A 626 24.37 -5.13 34.42
CA GLN A 626 24.50 -4.32 35.62
C GLN A 626 25.83 -4.69 36.26
N ASN A 627 26.92 -4.24 35.67
CA ASN A 627 28.21 -4.24 36.34
C ASN A 627 28.02 -3.40 37.61
N GLY A 628 28.29 -4.01 38.77
CA GLY A 628 28.26 -3.30 40.04
C GLY A 628 29.09 -2.02 39.94
N GLN A 629 28.72 -0.99 40.70
CA GLN A 629 29.16 0.42 40.60
C GLN A 629 30.68 0.70 40.53
N ASN A 630 31.55 -0.31 40.51
CA ASN A 630 33.02 -0.23 40.51
C ASN A 630 33.75 -1.04 39.42
N GLN A 631 33.09 -1.55 38.36
CA GLN A 631 33.79 -2.14 37.21
C GLN A 631 33.74 -1.21 36.00
N GLU A 632 34.92 -0.84 35.48
CA GLU A 632 35.05 -0.12 34.20
C GLU A 632 34.35 -0.93 33.10
N GLN A 633 33.46 -0.27 32.34
CA GLN A 633 32.80 -0.91 31.21
C GLN A 633 33.84 -1.25 30.13
N PRO A 634 33.77 -2.45 29.51
CA PRO A 634 34.71 -2.82 28.45
C PRO A 634 34.54 -1.88 27.24
N LYS A 635 35.65 -1.47 26.62
CA LYS A 635 35.61 -0.73 25.36
C LYS A 635 35.02 -1.65 24.28
N ARG A 636 33.90 -1.27 23.67
CA ARG A 636 33.18 -2.09 22.68
C ARG A 636 33.12 -1.39 21.32
N LEU A 637 33.27 -2.19 20.25
CA LEU A 637 32.93 -1.80 18.88
C LEU A 637 31.85 -2.76 18.37
N TYR A 638 30.67 -2.20 18.11
CA TYR A 638 29.61 -2.88 17.37
C TYR A 638 29.88 -2.77 15.87
N VAL A 639 29.94 -3.89 15.18
CA VAL A 639 30.02 -3.94 13.72
C VAL A 639 28.67 -4.40 13.20
N LEU A 640 27.90 -3.47 12.61
CA LEU A 640 26.59 -3.75 12.05
C LEU A 640 26.72 -4.01 10.55
N ASP A 641 26.63 -5.26 10.12
CA ASP A 641 26.61 -5.62 8.70
C ASP A 641 25.19 -5.60 8.13
N GLU A 642 25.08 -5.41 6.83
CA GLU A 642 23.80 -5.21 6.12
C GLU A 642 22.95 -4.09 6.72
N ALA A 643 23.60 -2.97 7.09
CA ALA A 643 22.95 -1.82 7.71
C ALA A 643 21.81 -1.21 6.85
N GLY A 644 21.82 -1.42 5.53
CA GLY A 644 20.74 -1.01 4.62
C GLY A 644 19.42 -1.76 4.83
N MET A 645 19.48 -2.95 5.43
CA MET A 645 18.31 -3.81 5.70
C MET A 645 17.71 -3.58 7.10
N VAL A 646 18.28 -2.67 7.90
CA VAL A 646 17.81 -2.40 9.27
C VAL A 646 16.72 -1.33 9.26
N SER A 647 15.59 -1.62 9.92
CA SER A 647 14.46 -0.70 10.02
C SER A 647 14.80 0.52 10.87
N ALA A 648 14.10 1.63 10.67
CA ALA A 648 14.35 2.84 11.47
C ALA A 648 14.15 2.56 12.98
N LYS A 649 13.19 1.70 13.33
CA LYS A 649 12.92 1.30 14.72
C LYS A 649 14.10 0.58 15.36
N ASP A 650 14.64 -0.42 14.67
CA ASP A 650 15.77 -1.20 15.19
C ASP A 650 17.07 -0.38 15.17
N TYR A 651 17.25 0.53 14.21
CA TYR A 651 18.39 1.42 14.16
C TYR A 651 18.42 2.41 15.34
N ASP A 652 17.26 2.99 15.68
CA ASP A 652 17.12 3.86 16.86
C ASP A 652 17.43 3.10 18.15
N ALA A 653 16.87 1.89 18.31
CA ALA A 653 17.18 1.03 19.46
C ALA A 653 18.66 0.65 19.52
N PHE A 654 19.29 0.40 18.38
CA PHE A 654 20.71 0.08 18.28
C PHE A 654 21.61 1.24 18.71
N PHE A 655 21.34 2.46 18.22
CA PHE A 655 22.07 3.66 18.65
C PHE A 655 21.84 3.94 20.14
N LYS A 656 20.60 3.83 20.64
CA LYS A 656 20.30 3.94 22.08
C LYS A 656 21.14 2.98 22.93
N LYS A 657 21.27 1.72 22.50
CA LYS A 657 22.10 0.72 23.19
C LYS A 657 23.59 1.08 23.12
N ALA A 658 24.11 1.39 21.94
CA ALA A 658 25.52 1.74 21.77
C ALA A 658 25.90 2.98 22.59
N ASP A 659 25.04 4.00 22.60
CA ASP A 659 25.22 5.21 23.41
C ASP A 659 25.27 4.90 24.91
N ALA A 660 24.33 4.08 25.38
CA ALA A 660 24.20 3.73 26.80
C ALA A 660 25.36 2.86 27.31
N GLU A 661 26.03 2.13 26.42
CA GLU A 661 27.23 1.33 26.70
C GLU A 661 28.53 2.08 26.36
N ASN A 662 28.44 3.34 25.94
CA ASN A 662 29.57 4.13 25.42
C ASN A 662 30.39 3.38 24.35
N ALA A 663 29.73 2.54 23.56
CA ALA A 663 30.32 1.73 22.52
C ALA A 663 30.43 2.50 21.21
N ARG A 664 31.46 2.20 20.41
CA ARG A 664 31.57 2.68 19.03
C ARG A 664 30.73 1.80 18.10
N THR A 665 30.27 2.36 16.99
CA THR A 665 29.55 1.59 15.95
C THR A 665 30.19 1.80 14.58
N LEU A 666 30.43 0.70 13.89
CA LEU A 666 30.78 0.65 12.48
C LEU A 666 29.63 0.02 11.71
N SER A 667 28.85 0.84 11.03
CA SER A 667 27.76 0.37 10.17
C SER A 667 28.28 0.09 8.77
N VAL A 668 28.04 -1.10 8.25
CA VAL A 668 28.52 -1.58 6.96
C VAL A 668 27.32 -2.04 6.14
N GLY A 669 27.27 -1.66 4.87
CA GLY A 669 26.20 -2.09 3.99
C GLY A 669 26.10 -1.29 2.71
N ASP A 670 25.06 -1.57 1.94
CA ASP A 670 24.73 -0.85 0.72
C ASP A 670 23.30 -0.32 0.81
N PRO A 671 23.07 1.01 0.82
CA PRO A 671 21.73 1.57 0.92
C PRO A 671 20.87 1.35 -0.33
N LEU A 672 21.47 0.88 -1.43
CA LEU A 672 20.78 0.55 -2.69
C LEU A 672 20.47 -0.95 -2.82
N GLN A 673 20.98 -1.80 -1.93
CA GLN A 673 20.57 -3.20 -1.85
C GLN A 673 19.21 -3.33 -1.16
N LEU A 674 18.72 -4.58 -1.04
CA LEU A 674 17.41 -4.90 -0.46
C LEU A 674 17.14 -4.03 0.78
N GLN A 675 16.02 -3.32 0.76
CA GLN A 675 15.60 -2.53 1.91
C GLN A 675 15.00 -3.42 2.98
N SER A 676 14.91 -2.90 4.21
CA SER A 676 14.22 -3.59 5.30
C SER A 676 12.78 -3.92 4.90
N VAL A 677 12.27 -5.05 5.40
CA VAL A 677 10.84 -5.37 5.30
C VAL A 677 10.00 -4.42 6.15
N GLU A 678 10.59 -3.90 7.24
CA GLU A 678 9.95 -2.92 8.10
C GLU A 678 10.23 -1.48 7.65
N ALA A 679 9.35 -0.56 8.02
CA ALA A 679 9.38 0.82 7.55
C ALA A 679 10.67 1.62 7.90
N GLY A 680 11.12 2.41 6.92
CA GLY A 680 12.15 3.44 7.06
C GLY A 680 13.56 3.00 6.62
N SER A 681 14.33 3.93 6.07
CA SER A 681 15.69 3.69 5.55
C SER A 681 16.73 4.53 6.31
N ALA A 682 16.84 4.30 7.62
CA ALA A 682 17.68 5.10 8.52
C ALA A 682 19.14 5.19 8.04
N TYR A 683 19.74 4.07 7.60
CA TYR A 683 21.13 4.09 7.12
C TYR A 683 21.31 4.99 5.89
N LYS A 684 20.39 4.93 4.93
CA LYS A 684 20.41 5.82 3.75
C LYS A 684 20.33 7.29 4.15
N GLN A 685 19.41 7.64 5.05
CA GLN A 685 19.24 9.02 5.54
C GLN A 685 20.49 9.53 6.29
N LEU A 686 21.12 8.69 7.12
CA LEU A 686 22.36 9.02 7.83
C LEU A 686 23.50 9.35 6.87
N LEU A 687 23.58 8.63 5.74
CA LEU A 687 24.60 8.84 4.70
C LEU A 687 24.31 10.10 3.87
N GLU A 688 23.08 10.27 3.39
CA GLU A 688 22.68 11.41 2.53
C GLU A 688 22.77 12.76 3.26
N THR A 689 22.46 12.78 4.55
CA THR A 689 22.55 14.00 5.38
C THR A 689 23.96 14.28 5.91
N GLY A 690 24.90 13.34 5.79
CA GLY A 690 26.24 13.45 6.39
C GLY A 690 26.21 13.45 7.93
N ALA A 691 25.17 12.90 8.54
CA ALA A 691 25.04 12.80 9.99
C ALA A 691 26.13 11.89 10.59
N ILE A 692 26.53 10.84 9.87
CA ILE A 692 27.72 10.03 10.17
C ILE A 692 28.81 10.25 9.12
N ALA A 693 30.06 10.25 9.56
CA ALA A 693 31.18 10.14 8.64
C ALA A 693 31.16 8.75 7.97
N HIS A 694 31.37 8.70 6.66
CA HIS A 694 31.35 7.44 5.93
C HIS A 694 32.36 7.40 4.78
N ALA A 695 32.81 6.19 4.45
CA ALA A 695 33.68 5.91 3.31
C ALA A 695 32.97 5.03 2.28
N LYS A 696 33.28 5.22 1.00
CA LYS A 696 32.68 4.48 -0.11
C LYS A 696 33.67 3.47 -0.72
N ILE A 697 33.23 2.23 -0.85
CA ILE A 697 33.93 1.12 -1.51
C ILE A 697 33.15 0.78 -2.78
N ASP A 698 33.31 1.62 -3.80
CA ASP A 698 32.48 1.57 -5.00
C ASP A 698 33.00 0.59 -6.06
N GLU A 699 34.25 0.11 -5.95
CA GLU A 699 34.87 -0.73 -6.95
C GLU A 699 34.52 -2.22 -6.76
N ILE A 700 33.79 -2.80 -7.70
CA ILE A 700 33.48 -4.23 -7.69
C ILE A 700 34.72 -5.05 -8.05
N GLN A 701 35.09 -6.00 -7.18
CA GLN A 701 36.27 -6.87 -7.35
C GLN A 701 35.93 -8.33 -7.65
N ARG A 702 34.64 -8.71 -7.57
CA ARG A 702 34.19 -10.10 -7.77
C ARG A 702 34.30 -10.55 -9.23
N GLN A 703 33.88 -9.73 -10.19
CA GLN A 703 33.92 -10.03 -11.61
C GLN A 703 35.32 -9.75 -12.17
N ARG A 704 35.95 -10.77 -12.76
CA ARG A 704 37.26 -10.64 -13.46
C ARG A 704 37.13 -10.19 -14.90
N ASP A 705 36.00 -10.52 -15.54
CA ASP A 705 35.71 -10.10 -16.90
C ASP A 705 35.37 -8.59 -16.94
N PRO A 706 36.04 -7.78 -17.80
CA PRO A 706 35.82 -6.34 -17.85
C PRO A 706 34.39 -5.93 -18.25
N GLN A 707 33.72 -6.69 -19.12
CA GLN A 707 32.37 -6.39 -19.58
C GLN A 707 31.36 -6.70 -18.47
N LEU A 708 31.47 -7.87 -17.83
CA LEU A 708 30.62 -8.22 -16.68
C LEU A 708 30.84 -7.28 -15.49
N LYS A 709 32.09 -6.84 -15.25
CA LYS A 709 32.39 -5.82 -14.22
C LYS A 709 31.71 -4.49 -14.57
N ALA A 710 31.74 -4.04 -15.83
CA ALA A 710 31.08 -2.82 -16.25
C ALA A 710 29.55 -2.89 -16.10
N ILE A 711 28.93 -4.03 -16.44
CA ILE A 711 27.50 -4.27 -16.25
C ILE A 711 27.13 -4.19 -14.76
N ALA A 712 27.83 -4.96 -13.93
CA ALA A 712 27.59 -4.99 -12.49
C ALA A 712 27.78 -3.59 -11.86
N GLN A 713 28.78 -2.85 -12.32
CA GLN A 713 29.07 -1.49 -11.84
C GLN A 713 27.98 -0.48 -12.23
N ALA A 714 27.36 -0.61 -13.41
CA ALA A 714 26.25 0.24 -13.84
C ALA A 714 25.02 0.03 -12.94
N PHE A 715 24.64 -1.23 -12.71
CA PHE A 715 23.55 -1.56 -11.80
C PHE A 715 23.82 -1.12 -10.36
N ALA A 716 25.04 -1.31 -9.86
CA ALA A 716 25.43 -0.86 -8.51
C ALA A 716 25.37 0.66 -8.33
N LYS A 717 25.48 1.44 -9.42
CA LYS A 717 25.33 2.91 -9.42
C LYS A 717 23.89 3.38 -9.62
N GLY A 718 22.94 2.46 -9.75
CA GLY A 718 21.53 2.77 -10.03
C GLY A 718 21.24 3.14 -11.49
N ASP A 719 22.21 3.00 -12.40
CA ASP A 719 22.06 3.29 -13.83
C ASP A 719 21.55 2.04 -14.57
N ALA A 720 20.26 1.74 -14.37
CA ALA A 720 19.62 0.55 -14.91
C ALA A 720 19.56 0.57 -16.44
N GLU A 721 19.38 1.74 -17.06
CA GLU A 721 19.34 1.89 -18.52
C GLU A 721 20.67 1.47 -19.13
N LYS A 722 21.78 2.04 -18.65
CA LYS A 722 23.12 1.65 -19.08
C LYS A 722 23.44 0.19 -18.77
N GLY A 723 23.01 -0.29 -17.59
CA GLY A 723 23.20 -1.69 -17.19
C GLY A 723 22.54 -2.66 -18.18
N VAL A 724 21.28 -2.39 -18.56
CA VAL A 724 20.55 -3.18 -19.56
C VAL A 724 21.20 -3.05 -20.94
N ASP A 725 21.60 -1.85 -21.34
CA ASP A 725 22.25 -1.62 -22.63
C ASP A 725 23.57 -2.40 -22.78
N LEU A 726 24.41 -2.40 -21.74
CA LEU A 726 25.64 -3.17 -21.70
C LEU A 726 25.37 -4.69 -21.64
N ALA A 727 24.25 -5.09 -21.05
CA ALA A 727 23.86 -6.49 -20.93
C ALA A 727 23.16 -7.06 -22.18
N LYS A 728 22.71 -6.22 -23.13
CA LYS A 728 22.04 -6.63 -24.38
C LYS A 728 22.72 -7.81 -25.11
N PRO A 729 24.06 -7.86 -25.25
CA PRO A 729 24.74 -9.00 -25.90
C PRO A 729 24.55 -10.35 -25.19
N TYR A 730 24.18 -10.33 -23.91
CA TYR A 730 23.94 -11.51 -23.08
C TYR A 730 22.45 -11.78 -22.84
N MET A 731 21.56 -10.98 -23.46
CA MET A 731 20.10 -11.11 -23.31
C MET A 731 19.48 -11.75 -24.54
N GLN A 732 18.51 -12.65 -24.31
CA GLN A 732 17.66 -13.20 -25.35
C GLN A 732 16.30 -12.50 -25.36
N GLN A 733 15.91 -11.93 -26.49
CA GLN A 733 14.61 -11.29 -26.64
C GLN A 733 13.55 -12.33 -26.98
N VAL A 734 12.51 -12.45 -26.14
CA VAL A 734 11.36 -13.33 -26.37
C VAL A 734 10.19 -12.51 -26.90
N SER A 735 9.68 -12.88 -28.07
CA SER A 735 8.52 -12.21 -28.71
C SER A 735 7.23 -12.98 -28.40
N PHE A 736 6.14 -12.27 -28.17
CA PHE A 736 4.81 -12.84 -27.96
C PHE A 736 3.74 -11.91 -28.55
N ASN A 737 2.59 -12.48 -28.92
CA ASN A 737 1.45 -11.72 -29.41
C ASN A 737 0.67 -11.11 -28.24
N LYS A 738 0.46 -9.79 -28.27
CA LYS A 738 -0.29 -9.07 -27.23
C LYS A 738 -1.78 -9.43 -27.19
N GLU A 739 -2.31 -9.97 -28.27
CA GLU A 739 -3.72 -10.38 -28.39
C GLU A 739 -4.05 -11.65 -27.59
N ASP A 740 -3.04 -12.46 -27.27
CA ASP A 740 -3.21 -13.75 -26.56
C ASP A 740 -3.24 -13.62 -25.02
N GLY A 741 -3.17 -12.38 -24.50
CA GLY A 741 -3.31 -12.09 -23.07
C GLY A 741 -2.02 -12.25 -22.25
N LYS A 742 -2.14 -12.09 -20.92
CA LYS A 742 -0.99 -12.10 -19.98
C LYS A 742 -0.35 -13.50 -19.83
N SER A 743 -1.11 -14.59 -19.95
CA SER A 743 -0.59 -15.96 -19.81
C SER A 743 0.39 -16.32 -20.93
N ALA A 744 0.10 -15.93 -22.17
CA ALA A 744 0.96 -16.19 -23.33
C ALA A 744 2.38 -15.60 -23.17
N LYS A 745 2.50 -14.45 -22.49
CA LYS A 745 3.80 -13.86 -22.16
C LYS A 745 4.58 -14.74 -21.17
N THR A 746 3.92 -15.20 -20.11
CA THR A 746 4.55 -16.03 -19.07
C THR A 746 5.00 -17.36 -19.64
N ASP A 747 4.15 -18.01 -20.44
CA ASP A 747 4.46 -19.29 -21.05
C ASP A 747 5.65 -19.18 -22.01
N ALA A 748 5.67 -18.16 -22.88
CA ALA A 748 6.77 -17.94 -23.82
C ALA A 748 8.12 -17.70 -23.09
N LEU A 749 8.11 -16.94 -21.99
CA LEU A 749 9.29 -16.70 -21.17
C LEU A 749 9.77 -17.98 -20.47
N ALA A 750 8.84 -18.77 -19.92
CA ALA A 750 9.15 -20.01 -19.23
C ALA A 750 9.73 -21.06 -20.19
N THR A 751 9.14 -21.24 -21.38
CA THR A 751 9.67 -22.15 -22.40
C THR A 751 11.07 -21.74 -22.85
N ALA A 752 11.28 -20.46 -23.18
CA ALA A 752 12.60 -19.99 -23.62
C ALA A 752 13.67 -20.18 -22.53
N ALA A 753 13.34 -19.95 -21.26
CA ALA A 753 14.26 -20.16 -20.14
C ALA A 753 14.56 -21.66 -19.92
N ALA A 754 13.54 -22.52 -20.02
CA ALA A 754 13.70 -23.96 -19.89
C ALA A 754 14.57 -24.54 -21.00
N ASP A 755 14.32 -24.16 -22.25
CA ASP A 755 15.11 -24.60 -23.41
C ASP A 755 16.58 -24.18 -23.25
N ALA A 756 16.83 -22.91 -22.92
CA ALA A 756 18.19 -22.41 -22.70
C ALA A 756 18.94 -23.16 -21.58
N TYR A 757 18.25 -23.50 -20.48
CA TYR A 757 18.84 -24.29 -19.39
C TYR A 757 19.07 -25.75 -19.78
N LEU A 758 18.16 -26.35 -20.55
CA LEU A 758 18.24 -27.72 -21.04
C LEU A 758 19.25 -27.89 -22.19
N ASP A 759 19.72 -26.81 -22.81
CA ASP A 759 20.80 -26.87 -23.80
C ASP A 759 22.20 -26.85 -23.16
N LEU A 760 22.33 -26.41 -21.91
CA LEU A 760 23.59 -26.43 -21.17
C LEU A 760 24.07 -27.86 -20.89
N SER A 761 25.38 -28.07 -20.77
CA SER A 761 25.91 -29.37 -20.33
C SER A 761 25.53 -29.66 -18.87
N PRO A 762 25.55 -30.93 -18.41
CA PRO A 762 25.24 -31.27 -17.01
C PRO A 762 26.11 -30.53 -15.98
N ASP A 763 27.40 -30.29 -16.29
CA ASP A 763 28.32 -29.55 -15.42
C ASP A 763 27.96 -28.05 -15.37
N GLU A 764 27.60 -27.44 -16.50
CA GLU A 764 27.17 -26.04 -16.54
C GLU A 764 25.82 -25.83 -15.85
N ARG A 765 24.86 -26.75 -16.03
CA ARG A 765 23.57 -26.71 -15.30
C ARG A 765 23.79 -26.72 -13.80
N SER A 766 24.69 -27.58 -13.31
CA SER A 766 24.98 -27.68 -11.88
C SER A 766 25.53 -26.38 -11.25
N LYS A 767 26.05 -25.47 -12.08
CA LYS A 767 26.62 -24.18 -11.70
C LYS A 767 25.73 -23.00 -12.09
N THR A 768 24.61 -23.25 -12.75
CA THR A 768 23.71 -22.20 -13.27
C THR A 768 22.56 -21.98 -12.31
N LEU A 769 22.33 -20.72 -11.94
CA LEU A 769 21.23 -20.31 -11.09
C LEU A 769 20.03 -19.89 -11.94
N LEU A 770 18.84 -20.40 -11.64
CA LEU A 770 17.59 -19.94 -12.21
C LEU A 770 16.89 -19.00 -11.22
N LEU A 771 16.51 -17.81 -11.69
CA LEU A 771 15.86 -16.77 -10.88
C LEU A 771 14.55 -16.37 -11.55
N ALA A 772 13.46 -16.34 -10.77
CA ALA A 772 12.15 -15.83 -11.18
C ALA A 772 11.75 -14.67 -10.26
N GLY A 773 11.04 -13.68 -10.82
CA GLY A 773 10.62 -12.48 -10.07
C GLY A 773 9.52 -12.75 -9.03
N THR A 774 8.90 -13.94 -9.06
CA THR A 774 7.82 -14.35 -8.16
C THR A 774 8.06 -15.79 -7.71
N ASN A 775 7.79 -16.08 -6.44
CA ASN A 775 7.78 -17.44 -5.88
C ASN A 775 6.46 -18.20 -6.18
N GLU A 776 5.73 -17.78 -7.21
CA GLU A 776 4.58 -18.56 -7.71
C GLU A 776 5.16 -19.79 -8.40
N THR A 777 5.21 -20.89 -7.64
CA THR A 777 5.60 -22.23 -8.07
C THR A 777 4.67 -22.80 -9.11
#